data_AF-A0A9P8L133-F1
#
_entry.id   AF-A0A9P8L133-F1
#
_cell.length_a   1.000
_cell.length_b   1.000
_cell.length_c   1.000
_cell.angle_alpha   90.00
_cell.angle_beta   90.00
_cell.angle_gamma   90.00
#
_symmetry.space_group_name_H-M   'P 1'
#
loop_
_entity.id
_entity.type
_entity.pdbx_description
1 polymer ?
#
loop_
_entity_poly.entity_id
_entity_poly.type
_entity_poly.pdbx_seq_one_letter_code
_entity_poly.pdbx_strand_id
1 'polypeptide(L)'
;MTLNPTSDNSVMGALGDCNAPTDGTGVVQLDPWLEPYKHALRSRYNKAQGWIEKINEVEGGMEKFTKGFEKFGFNVLESGDITYREWAPNVVKASLIDGWSRDATPMERNNFGVWEVTLPAKGGKPDIPHNSKVKACERIERLPVWITRVTQELSVSPVYDAIFWNPPKEERYVFKNTNPPKPKSARVYEAHVGISTPELKVGTYKEFTKNVLPRVKHLDYNVIQLMAIMEHPYYASFGYQVTSFFAASSRYGTPDDLKELIDTAHGMGITVLLDVVHSHACKNVLDGLNLFDGTDHQYFHEGAKGRHELWDSRLFNYGNHEVLRFLLSNLRFWMDEYRFDGFRFDGVTSILYTHHGIGTGFSGGYHEYFGPGVDEEGVVYLMLANEMLHQLYPDCITIAEDVSGMPALCLARSLGGVGFDYRLAMAIPDMWIKLLKEKKDDEWDMAAICFTLTNRRHGEKTIGYAESHDQALVGDKSVLMWLCDKELYTHMSTLTEFTPVIERGLSLHKLIRLITHGLGGEGYLNFEGNEFGHPEWLDFPRAGNNNSFLYARRQWNLIDDHLLRYKFLNEFDAMMQRTEEKYGWLHAPQAYISLKHEGDKVVVFERAGLLWVFNFHPTNSFADYRIGIEQSGTYKIVLNSDSLRFGGLGRIDESTRFFTTAFEWNGRKNYTQVYIPTRTAIAAASTLSRPAIVRRAIQKNTLQASSIRWQSTEAKHGKIHQVIGAVVDVKFDTEQLPPILNALETDNGGQKLILEVAQHLGENVVRTIAMDGTEGLVRGARASDTGAPIMIPVGPGTLGRIMNVTGDPIDERGPIKGTKRLPIHAEAPPFVDQSTSAEVLVTGIKVVDLLAPYARGGKIGLFGGAGVGKTVFIQELINNIAKAHGGYSVFTGVGERTREGNDLYHEMQETQVIQLDGESKVSLVFGQMNEPPGARARVALTGLTVAEYFRDEEGQDVLLFIDNIFRFTQAGSEVSALLGRIPSAVGYQPTLAVDMGAMQERITTTKKGSITSVQAVYVPADDLTDPAPATTFAHLDATTVLSRGISELGIYPAVDPLDSKSRMLDPRIVGEDHYKTASRVQQMLQEYKSLQDIIAILGMDELSEADKLTVERARKLQRFLSQPFTVAQVFTGIEGVLVDLKDTIRSFKAIMNGECDDLPEGAFYMVGNIEHARAKGEKILADLEKAS
;
A
#
# COMPACT_ATOMS: atom_id res chain seq x y z
N MET A 1 -23.93 -27.21 -20.55
CA MET A 1 -24.59 -26.79 -19.30
C MET A 1 -25.35 -25.49 -19.57
N THR A 2 -26.61 -25.41 -19.16
CA THR A 2 -27.38 -24.16 -19.12
C THR A 2 -26.78 -23.23 -18.08
N LEU A 3 -26.51 -21.97 -18.44
CA LEU A 3 -26.02 -20.90 -17.56
C LEU A 3 -26.83 -20.88 -16.25
N ASN A 4 -26.18 -20.76 -15.09
CA ASN A 4 -26.85 -20.53 -13.81
C ASN A 4 -27.59 -19.16 -13.91
N PRO A 5 -28.93 -19.14 -14.03
CA PRO A 5 -29.68 -17.89 -14.16
C PRO A 5 -29.92 -17.22 -12.79
N THR A 6 -29.50 -17.86 -11.70
CA THR A 6 -30.02 -17.64 -10.34
C THR A 6 -28.94 -17.28 -9.32
N SER A 7 -27.88 -16.58 -9.71
CA SER A 7 -27.02 -15.95 -8.71
C SER A 7 -27.72 -14.67 -8.21
N ASP A 8 -28.30 -14.75 -7.01
CA ASP A 8 -28.87 -13.63 -6.23
C ASP A 8 -27.78 -12.63 -5.76
N ASN A 9 -26.60 -12.61 -6.40
CA ASN A 9 -25.44 -11.82 -5.96
C ASN A 9 -25.60 -10.33 -6.29
N SER A 10 -26.60 -9.95 -7.10
CA SER A 10 -26.94 -8.56 -7.37
C SER A 10 -28.09 -8.07 -6.49
N VAL A 11 -27.93 -6.87 -5.92
CA VAL A 11 -28.99 -6.15 -5.17
C VAL A 11 -30.18 -5.77 -6.07
N MET A 12 -30.05 -5.95 -7.38
CA MET A 12 -31.15 -5.85 -8.35
C MET A 12 -31.74 -7.25 -8.54
N GLY A 13 -32.96 -7.47 -8.01
CA GLY A 13 -33.68 -8.72 -8.21
C GLY A 13 -33.67 -9.15 -9.68
N ALA A 14 -33.51 -10.46 -9.90
CA ALA A 14 -33.37 -11.14 -11.18
C ALA A 14 -33.51 -10.20 -12.39
N LEU A 15 -32.38 -9.83 -13.01
CA LEU A 15 -32.35 -9.39 -14.42
C LEU A 15 -32.74 -10.53 -15.38
N GLY A 16 -33.59 -11.46 -14.92
CA GLY A 16 -34.11 -12.62 -15.65
C GLY A 16 -35.09 -12.27 -16.76
N ASP A 17 -35.33 -10.98 -17.05
CA ASP A 17 -36.24 -10.53 -18.12
C ASP A 17 -35.58 -9.57 -19.13
N CYS A 18 -34.26 -9.38 -19.09
CA CYS A 18 -33.55 -8.48 -20.01
C CYS A 18 -32.70 -9.29 -21.01
N ASN A 19 -32.80 -8.97 -22.31
CA ASN A 19 -31.97 -9.49 -23.42
C ASN A 19 -30.45 -9.22 -23.22
N ALA A 20 -29.82 -9.78 -22.19
CA ALA A 20 -28.39 -9.68 -21.95
C ALA A 20 -27.62 -10.60 -22.92
N PRO A 21 -26.57 -10.10 -23.58
CA PRO A 21 -25.71 -10.94 -24.43
C PRO A 21 -25.13 -12.13 -23.66
N THR A 22 -25.20 -13.33 -24.22
CA THR A 22 -24.68 -14.58 -23.62
C THR A 22 -23.17 -14.78 -23.80
N ASP A 23 -22.46 -13.73 -24.21
CA ASP A 23 -21.02 -13.73 -24.55
C ASP A 23 -20.15 -13.11 -23.45
N GLY A 24 -20.71 -12.95 -22.24
CA GLY A 24 -20.01 -12.33 -21.11
C GLY A 24 -19.94 -10.80 -21.15
N THR A 25 -20.71 -10.14 -22.01
CA THR A 25 -20.77 -8.66 -22.06
C THR A 25 -22.04 -8.05 -21.45
N GLY A 26 -22.85 -8.86 -20.75
CA GLY A 26 -24.10 -8.44 -20.10
C GLY A 26 -23.93 -7.29 -19.10
N VAL A 27 -22.79 -7.22 -18.42
CA VAL A 27 -22.47 -6.19 -17.43
C VAL A 27 -22.46 -4.78 -18.02
N VAL A 28 -22.27 -4.63 -19.33
CA VAL A 28 -22.32 -3.32 -19.99
C VAL A 28 -23.72 -2.69 -19.93
N GLN A 29 -24.77 -3.49 -19.73
CA GLN A 29 -26.12 -2.98 -19.50
C GLN A 29 -26.27 -2.34 -18.10
N LEU A 30 -25.50 -2.84 -17.12
CA LEU A 30 -25.45 -2.31 -15.76
C LEU A 30 -24.50 -1.11 -15.67
N ASP A 31 -23.36 -1.20 -16.35
CA ASP A 31 -22.30 -0.20 -16.35
C ASP A 31 -21.85 0.10 -17.80
N PRO A 32 -22.50 1.07 -18.48
CA PRO A 32 -22.20 1.41 -19.86
C PRO A 32 -20.76 1.90 -20.10
N TRP A 33 -20.03 2.30 -19.06
CA TRP A 33 -18.63 2.72 -19.17
C TRP A 33 -17.68 1.55 -19.49
N LEU A 34 -18.15 0.31 -19.35
CA LEU A 34 -17.42 -0.90 -19.75
C LEU A 34 -17.49 -1.19 -21.26
N GLU A 35 -18.29 -0.44 -22.03
CA GLU A 35 -18.42 -0.63 -23.49
C GLU A 35 -17.08 -0.70 -24.23
N PRO A 36 -16.08 0.17 -23.98
CA PRO A 36 -14.78 0.10 -24.64
C PRO A 36 -13.99 -1.18 -24.34
N TYR A 37 -14.32 -1.88 -23.26
CA TYR A 37 -13.59 -3.04 -22.74
C TYR A 37 -14.32 -4.37 -22.99
N LYS A 38 -15.37 -4.37 -23.83
CA LYS A 38 -16.12 -5.58 -24.21
C LYS A 38 -15.24 -6.72 -24.70
N HIS A 39 -14.15 -6.41 -25.42
CA HIS A 39 -13.22 -7.44 -25.89
C HIS A 39 -12.55 -8.17 -24.73
N ALA A 40 -12.07 -7.46 -23.71
CA ALA A 40 -11.44 -8.05 -22.53
C ALA A 40 -12.45 -8.91 -21.72
N LEU A 41 -13.67 -8.38 -21.52
CA LEU A 41 -14.75 -9.12 -20.85
C LEU A 41 -15.08 -10.43 -21.58
N ARG A 42 -15.27 -10.36 -22.91
CA ARG A 42 -15.55 -11.53 -23.75
C ARG A 42 -14.39 -12.52 -23.77
N SER A 43 -13.14 -12.04 -23.82
CA SER A 43 -11.94 -12.87 -23.76
C SER A 43 -11.92 -13.72 -22.49
N ARG A 44 -12.08 -13.09 -21.31
CA ARG A 44 -12.08 -13.76 -20.00
C ARG A 44 -13.23 -14.77 -19.89
N TYR A 45 -14.43 -14.36 -20.29
CA TYR A 45 -15.59 -15.24 -20.30
C TYR A 45 -15.37 -16.49 -21.17
N ASN A 46 -14.87 -16.31 -22.40
CA ASN A 46 -14.59 -17.42 -23.31
C ASN A 46 -13.49 -18.35 -22.78
N LYS A 47 -12.44 -17.81 -22.15
CA LYS A 47 -11.37 -18.61 -21.55
C LYS A 47 -11.89 -19.46 -20.38
N ALA A 48 -12.68 -18.88 -19.49
CA ALA A 48 -13.31 -19.63 -18.40
C ALA A 48 -14.27 -20.71 -18.94
N GLN A 49 -15.07 -20.37 -19.95
CA GLN A 49 -15.97 -21.31 -20.61
C GLN A 49 -15.20 -22.47 -21.26
N GLY A 50 -14.08 -22.19 -21.93
CA GLY A 50 -13.22 -23.22 -22.54
C GLY A 50 -12.61 -24.17 -21.50
N TRP A 51 -12.22 -23.67 -20.33
CA TRP A 51 -11.78 -24.54 -19.22
C TRP A 51 -12.90 -25.43 -18.69
N ILE A 52 -14.11 -24.90 -18.50
CA ILE A 52 -15.27 -25.69 -18.08
C ILE A 52 -15.56 -26.81 -19.09
N GLU A 53 -15.54 -26.50 -20.38
CA GLU A 53 -15.74 -27.49 -21.45
C GLU A 53 -14.67 -28.58 -21.44
N LYS A 54 -13.40 -28.17 -21.33
CA LYS A 54 -12.27 -29.10 -21.23
C LYS A 54 -12.39 -30.03 -20.02
N ILE A 55 -12.70 -29.49 -18.84
CA ILE A 55 -12.90 -30.27 -17.61
C ILE A 55 -14.08 -31.25 -17.78
N ASN A 56 -15.18 -30.80 -18.37
CA ASN A 56 -16.32 -31.68 -18.63
C ASN A 56 -15.98 -32.83 -19.57
N GLU A 57 -15.23 -32.57 -20.63
CA GLU A 57 -14.83 -33.56 -21.63
C GLU A 57 -13.83 -34.59 -21.06
N VAL A 58 -12.77 -34.13 -20.38
CA VAL A 58 -11.64 -35.00 -20.03
C VAL A 58 -11.66 -35.53 -18.59
N GLU A 59 -12.31 -34.83 -17.65
CA GLU A 59 -12.35 -35.19 -16.23
C GLU A 59 -13.75 -35.70 -15.80
N GLY A 60 -14.72 -35.66 -16.72
CA GLY A 60 -16.09 -36.11 -16.46
C GLY A 60 -16.91 -35.14 -15.61
N GLY A 61 -16.54 -33.85 -15.60
CA GLY A 61 -17.31 -32.78 -14.97
C GLY A 61 -16.60 -32.09 -13.80
N MET A 62 -17.02 -30.85 -13.52
CA MET A 62 -16.47 -30.05 -12.41
C MET A 62 -16.58 -30.77 -11.05
N GLU A 63 -17.68 -31.48 -10.79
CA GLU A 63 -17.87 -32.24 -9.54
C GLU A 63 -16.80 -33.33 -9.34
N LYS A 64 -16.43 -34.06 -10.39
CA LYS A 64 -15.40 -35.10 -10.30
C LYS A 64 -13.99 -34.52 -10.27
N PHE A 65 -13.78 -33.42 -11.00
CA PHE A 65 -12.48 -32.75 -11.09
C PHE A 65 -12.01 -32.23 -9.74
N THR A 66 -12.95 -31.70 -8.94
CA THR A 66 -12.70 -31.03 -7.66
C THR A 66 -12.65 -31.99 -6.48
N LYS A 67 -12.87 -33.29 -6.71
CA LYS A 67 -12.60 -34.36 -5.74
C LYS A 67 -11.19 -34.92 -5.91
N GLY A 68 -10.22 -34.06 -6.24
CA GLY A 68 -8.82 -34.45 -6.38
C GLY A 68 -8.26 -35.09 -5.11
N PHE A 69 -8.71 -34.65 -3.93
CA PHE A 69 -8.30 -35.20 -2.64
C PHE A 69 -8.75 -36.66 -2.39
N GLU A 70 -9.75 -37.17 -3.12
CA GLU A 70 -10.13 -38.60 -3.09
C GLU A 70 -9.21 -39.47 -3.98
N LYS A 71 -8.30 -38.83 -4.74
CA LYS A 71 -7.37 -39.50 -5.66
C LYS A 71 -5.91 -39.27 -5.26
N PHE A 72 -5.55 -38.03 -4.94
CA PHE A 72 -4.22 -37.59 -4.56
C PHE A 72 -4.04 -37.59 -3.05
N GLY A 73 -2.79 -37.66 -2.59
CA GLY A 73 -2.49 -37.89 -1.17
C GLY A 73 -2.82 -39.31 -0.75
N PHE A 74 -2.95 -39.52 0.56
CA PHE A 74 -3.25 -40.84 1.12
C PHE A 74 -4.75 -41.11 1.13
N ASN A 75 -5.15 -42.21 0.50
CA ASN A 75 -6.54 -42.66 0.46
C ASN A 75 -6.62 -44.10 0.97
N VAL A 76 -7.44 -44.31 2.02
CA VAL A 76 -7.65 -45.63 2.62
C VAL A 76 -8.89 -46.28 2.02
N LEU A 77 -8.71 -47.41 1.35
CA LEU A 77 -9.78 -48.17 0.71
C LEU A 77 -10.58 -48.99 1.74
N GLU A 78 -11.78 -49.45 1.35
CA GLU A 78 -12.60 -50.32 2.20
C GLU A 78 -11.93 -51.65 2.55
N SER A 79 -11.01 -52.14 1.70
CA SER A 79 -10.17 -53.31 1.96
C SER A 79 -9.16 -53.09 3.10
N GLY A 80 -8.91 -51.83 3.47
CA GLY A 80 -7.84 -51.40 4.36
C GLY A 80 -6.54 -51.07 3.62
N ASP A 81 -6.47 -51.26 2.30
CA ASP A 81 -5.31 -50.87 1.50
C ASP A 81 -5.17 -49.33 1.48
N ILE A 82 -3.93 -48.84 1.37
CA ILE A 82 -3.65 -47.41 1.27
C ILE A 82 -3.11 -47.12 -0.13
N THR A 83 -3.82 -46.30 -0.90
CA THR A 83 -3.30 -45.73 -2.15
C THR A 83 -2.71 -44.36 -1.86
N TYR A 84 -1.47 -44.12 -2.26
CA TYR A 84 -0.83 -42.81 -2.24
C TYR A 84 -0.53 -42.36 -3.67
N ARG A 85 -0.97 -41.14 -4.03
CA ARG A 85 -0.64 -40.50 -5.31
C ARG A 85 -0.09 -39.10 -5.13
N GLU A 86 0.87 -38.75 -5.97
CA GLU A 86 1.53 -37.45 -5.93
C GLU A 86 1.88 -36.96 -7.34
N TRP A 87 1.61 -35.69 -7.64
CA TRP A 87 2.05 -35.09 -8.89
C TRP A 87 3.47 -34.56 -8.71
N ALA A 88 4.42 -35.10 -9.47
CA ALA A 88 5.83 -34.69 -9.44
C ALA A 88 6.49 -34.99 -10.80
N PRO A 89 6.15 -34.20 -11.84
CA PRO A 89 6.46 -34.56 -13.21
C PRO A 89 7.96 -34.52 -13.52
N ASN A 90 8.76 -33.74 -12.80
CA ASN A 90 10.19 -33.61 -13.04
C ASN A 90 11.06 -34.57 -12.22
N VAL A 91 10.46 -35.38 -11.34
CA VAL A 91 11.18 -36.40 -10.56
C VAL A 91 11.54 -37.60 -11.44
N VAL A 92 12.72 -38.18 -11.21
CA VAL A 92 13.23 -39.36 -11.95
C VAL A 92 12.79 -40.68 -11.30
N LYS A 93 12.80 -40.74 -9.96
CA LYS A 93 12.35 -41.87 -9.15
C LYS A 93 11.67 -41.32 -7.89
N ALA A 94 10.55 -41.91 -7.49
CA ALA A 94 9.88 -41.59 -6.23
C ALA A 94 9.66 -42.85 -5.39
N SER A 95 9.78 -42.69 -4.08
CA SER A 95 9.45 -43.69 -3.08
C SER A 95 8.62 -43.04 -1.98
N LEU A 96 7.70 -43.81 -1.40
CA LEU A 96 7.05 -43.46 -0.14
C LEU A 96 7.95 -43.89 1.02
N ILE A 97 8.15 -43.02 2.00
CA ILE A 97 8.99 -43.29 3.18
C ILE A 97 8.07 -43.56 4.37
N ASP A 98 7.85 -44.84 4.65
CA ASP A 98 7.23 -45.36 5.87
C ASP A 98 8.29 -46.08 6.72
N GLY A 99 8.24 -45.93 8.05
CA GLY A 99 9.25 -46.52 8.95
C GLY A 99 10.70 -46.04 8.73
N TRP A 100 10.90 -44.91 8.03
CA TRP A 100 12.19 -44.28 7.71
C TRP A 100 13.12 -45.08 6.77
N SER A 101 12.57 -45.99 5.96
CA SER A 101 13.33 -46.65 4.89
C SER A 101 13.13 -45.93 3.54
N ARG A 102 14.20 -45.41 2.95
CA ARG A 102 14.13 -44.53 1.75
C ARG A 102 13.81 -45.25 0.44
N ASP A 103 14.04 -46.56 0.38
CA ASP A 103 13.89 -47.37 -0.85
C ASP A 103 12.91 -48.53 -0.70
N ALA A 104 12.23 -48.66 0.44
CA ALA A 104 11.36 -49.81 0.70
C ALA A 104 10.11 -49.84 -0.18
N THR A 105 9.56 -48.67 -0.52
CA THR A 105 8.25 -48.55 -1.15
C THR A 105 8.33 -47.66 -2.41
N PRO A 106 8.85 -48.18 -3.54
CA PRO A 106 8.94 -47.43 -4.80
C PRO A 106 7.55 -47.15 -5.40
N MET A 107 7.41 -46.01 -6.08
CA MET A 107 6.18 -45.59 -6.75
C MET A 107 6.29 -45.74 -8.27
N GLU A 108 5.15 -45.94 -8.94
CA GLU A 108 5.05 -46.03 -10.39
C GLU A 108 4.59 -44.69 -11.00
N ARG A 109 5.27 -44.23 -12.06
CA ARG A 109 4.96 -42.96 -12.74
C ARG A 109 4.08 -43.20 -13.96
N ASN A 110 3.00 -42.42 -14.09
CA ASN A 110 2.16 -42.42 -15.29
C ASN A 110 2.61 -41.38 -16.35
N ASN A 111 1.93 -41.35 -17.50
CA ASN A 111 2.27 -40.46 -18.62
C ASN A 111 2.11 -38.96 -18.34
N PHE A 112 1.46 -38.58 -17.25
CA PHE A 112 1.24 -37.19 -16.83
C PHE A 112 2.18 -36.75 -15.70
N GLY A 113 3.12 -37.63 -15.31
CA GLY A 113 4.06 -37.35 -14.22
C GLY A 113 3.43 -37.47 -12.82
N VAL A 114 2.32 -38.19 -12.70
CA VAL A 114 1.75 -38.59 -11.41
C VAL A 114 2.38 -39.92 -10.98
N TRP A 115 2.85 -39.97 -9.75
CA TRP A 115 3.41 -41.14 -9.10
C TRP A 115 2.36 -41.80 -8.21
N GLU A 116 2.30 -43.12 -8.20
CA GLU A 116 1.32 -43.90 -7.45
C GLU A 116 1.95 -45.12 -6.78
N VAL A 117 1.48 -45.46 -5.59
CA VAL A 117 1.74 -46.75 -4.94
C VAL A 117 0.52 -47.20 -4.14
N THR A 118 0.28 -48.51 -4.07
CA THR A 118 -0.74 -49.10 -3.21
C THR A 118 -0.08 -50.03 -2.19
N LEU A 119 -0.27 -49.72 -0.91
CA LEU A 119 0.18 -50.53 0.22
C LEU A 119 -0.93 -51.49 0.64
N PRO A 120 -0.69 -52.81 0.63
CA PRO A 120 -1.70 -53.78 1.01
C PRO A 120 -1.96 -53.77 2.53
N ALA A 121 -3.22 -53.98 2.93
CA ALA A 121 -3.60 -54.06 4.33
C ALA A 121 -2.90 -55.22 5.07
N LYS A 122 -2.43 -54.98 6.30
CA LYS A 122 -1.92 -56.04 7.19
C LYS A 122 -3.02 -56.48 8.15
N GLY A 123 -3.57 -57.67 7.91
CA GLY A 123 -4.64 -58.24 8.75
C GLY A 123 -5.97 -57.46 8.66
N GLY A 124 -6.28 -56.90 7.48
CA GLY A 124 -7.48 -56.09 7.26
C GLY A 124 -7.42 -54.68 7.86
N LYS A 125 -6.23 -54.24 8.31
CA LYS A 125 -5.98 -52.88 8.80
C LYS A 125 -4.95 -52.15 7.92
N PRO A 126 -5.04 -50.81 7.82
CA PRO A 126 -4.05 -50.02 7.09
C PRO A 126 -2.63 -50.25 7.60
N ASP A 127 -1.67 -50.38 6.67
CA ASP A 127 -0.28 -50.70 7.02
C ASP A 127 0.45 -49.54 7.72
N ILE A 128 0.07 -48.31 7.40
CA ILE A 128 0.54 -47.09 8.08
C ILE A 128 -0.38 -46.84 9.29
N PRO A 129 0.14 -46.88 10.53
CA PRO A 129 -0.67 -46.59 11.71
C PRO A 129 -1.19 -45.15 11.73
N HIS A 130 -2.41 -44.93 12.23
CA HIS A 130 -2.90 -43.59 12.51
C HIS A 130 -1.91 -42.81 13.39
N ASN A 131 -1.72 -41.52 13.08
CA ASN A 131 -0.87 -40.60 13.82
C ASN A 131 0.65 -40.92 13.75
N SER A 132 1.08 -41.67 12.73
CA SER A 132 2.51 -41.87 12.44
C SER A 132 3.07 -40.83 11.46
N LYS A 133 4.37 -40.56 11.57
CA LYS A 133 5.10 -39.68 10.62
C LYS A 133 5.28 -40.36 9.26
N VAL A 134 5.12 -39.61 8.17
CA VAL A 134 5.28 -40.05 6.78
C VAL A 134 6.02 -38.99 5.96
N LYS A 135 6.74 -39.39 4.90
CA LYS A 135 7.34 -38.47 3.91
C LYS A 135 7.32 -39.10 2.51
N ALA A 136 7.53 -38.29 1.48
CA ALA A 136 7.65 -38.75 0.10
C ALA A 136 8.92 -38.19 -0.58
N CYS A 137 9.31 -38.88 -1.67
CA CYS A 137 10.37 -38.54 -2.63
C CYS A 137 11.82 -38.99 -2.27
N GLU A 138 12.61 -39.28 -3.31
CA GLU A 138 13.86 -40.08 -3.26
C GLU A 138 15.03 -39.39 -2.52
N ARG A 139 15.84 -38.58 -3.22
CA ARG A 139 16.98 -37.83 -2.65
C ARG A 139 16.55 -36.53 -1.98
N ILE A 140 15.33 -36.09 -2.25
CA ILE A 140 14.75 -34.84 -1.82
C ILE A 140 13.52 -35.19 -0.99
N GLU A 141 13.64 -35.19 0.33
CA GLU A 141 12.50 -35.47 1.21
C GLU A 141 11.53 -34.28 1.24
N ARG A 142 10.24 -34.54 1.00
CA ARG A 142 9.17 -33.54 1.04
C ARG A 142 7.95 -34.03 1.84
N LEU A 143 7.18 -33.08 2.34
CA LEU A 143 5.84 -33.36 2.86
C LEU A 143 4.90 -33.63 1.69
N PRO A 144 4.06 -34.68 1.73
CA PRO A 144 3.05 -34.91 0.70
C PRO A 144 2.15 -33.68 0.52
N VAL A 145 1.92 -33.27 -0.73
CA VAL A 145 1.26 -31.98 -1.04
C VAL A 145 -0.20 -31.96 -0.56
N TRP A 146 -0.82 -33.13 -0.53
CA TRP A 146 -2.21 -33.35 -0.16
C TRP A 146 -2.37 -33.87 1.27
N ILE A 147 -1.36 -33.69 2.13
CA ILE A 147 -1.43 -34.13 3.53
C ILE A 147 -2.49 -33.34 4.29
N THR A 148 -3.26 -34.03 5.14
CA THR A 148 -4.35 -33.43 5.93
C THR A 148 -3.93 -33.04 7.34
N ARG A 149 -2.72 -33.42 7.76
CA ARG A 149 -2.14 -33.03 9.05
C ARG A 149 -0.63 -33.02 8.98
N VAL A 150 -0.05 -31.97 9.54
CA VAL A 150 1.37 -31.89 9.87
C VAL A 150 1.51 -31.50 11.33
N THR A 151 2.67 -31.69 11.94
CA THR A 151 2.97 -31.24 13.31
C THR A 151 4.41 -30.80 13.44
N GLN A 152 4.71 -29.93 14.40
CA GLN A 152 6.06 -29.45 14.68
C GLN A 152 6.43 -29.71 16.14
N GLU A 153 7.58 -30.36 16.36
CA GLU A 153 8.22 -30.47 17.67
C GLU A 153 9.46 -29.59 17.71
N LEU A 154 9.31 -28.35 18.19
CA LEU A 154 10.39 -27.35 18.23
C LEU A 154 11.63 -27.79 19.04
N SER A 155 11.48 -28.73 19.97
CA SER A 155 12.61 -29.32 20.71
C SER A 155 13.46 -30.28 19.87
N VAL A 156 12.94 -30.76 18.74
CA VAL A 156 13.59 -31.72 17.85
C VAL A 156 14.02 -31.05 16.55
N SER A 157 13.12 -30.31 15.91
CA SER A 157 13.34 -29.69 14.61
C SER A 157 12.44 -28.47 14.41
N PRO A 158 12.94 -27.39 13.75
CA PRO A 158 12.09 -26.29 13.31
C PRO A 158 11.23 -26.65 12.09
N VAL A 159 11.42 -27.82 11.46
CA VAL A 159 10.68 -28.27 10.28
C VAL A 159 9.46 -29.10 10.70
N TYR A 160 8.34 -28.95 10.00
CA TYR A 160 7.15 -29.78 10.21
C TYR A 160 7.34 -31.22 9.72
N ASP A 161 6.66 -32.15 10.38
CA ASP A 161 6.52 -33.54 9.95
C ASP A 161 5.09 -33.79 9.45
N ALA A 162 4.93 -34.51 8.34
CA ALA A 162 3.62 -34.96 7.87
C ALA A 162 3.13 -36.14 8.70
N ILE A 163 1.87 -36.08 9.10
CA ILE A 163 1.22 -37.06 9.97
C ILE A 163 0.11 -37.75 9.20
N PHE A 164 0.20 -39.08 9.10
CA PHE A 164 -0.88 -39.87 8.51
C PHE A 164 -2.12 -39.83 9.41
N TRP A 165 -3.09 -39.00 9.04
CA TRP A 165 -4.29 -38.76 9.83
C TRP A 165 -5.47 -39.61 9.34
N ASN A 166 -5.58 -40.80 9.90
CA ASN A 166 -6.71 -41.71 9.65
C ASN A 166 -7.30 -42.27 10.97
N PRO A 167 -7.97 -41.45 11.78
CA PRO A 167 -8.52 -41.91 13.06
C PRO A 167 -9.49 -43.09 12.86
N PRO A 168 -9.54 -44.05 13.82
CA PRO A 168 -10.50 -45.16 13.78
C PRO A 168 -11.94 -44.66 13.59
N LYS A 169 -12.80 -45.44 12.92
CA LYS A 169 -14.19 -45.03 12.64
C LYS A 169 -14.95 -44.61 13.89
N GLU A 170 -14.67 -45.24 15.03
CA GLU A 170 -15.29 -44.96 16.34
C GLU A 170 -14.84 -43.61 16.94
N GLU A 171 -13.66 -43.11 16.55
CA GLU A 171 -13.02 -41.89 17.07
C GLU A 171 -13.21 -40.69 16.14
N ARG A 172 -13.62 -40.91 14.89
CA ARG A 172 -13.88 -39.86 13.90
C ARG A 172 -15.03 -38.96 14.34
N TYR A 173 -14.83 -37.65 14.24
CA TYR A 173 -15.92 -36.71 14.48
C TYR A 173 -17.06 -36.89 13.47
N VAL A 174 -18.30 -36.89 13.97
CA VAL A 174 -19.52 -36.92 13.17
C VAL A 174 -20.31 -35.64 13.45
N PHE A 175 -20.52 -34.83 12.40
CA PHE A 175 -21.33 -33.62 12.47
C PHE A 175 -22.76 -33.94 12.94
N LYS A 176 -23.24 -33.19 13.93
CA LYS A 176 -24.53 -33.37 14.58
C LYS A 176 -25.55 -32.34 14.10
N ASN A 177 -25.10 -31.17 13.64
CA ASN A 177 -25.94 -30.08 13.18
C ASN A 177 -25.91 -29.97 11.65
N THR A 178 -26.92 -29.32 11.10
CA THR A 178 -26.98 -28.94 9.69
C THR A 178 -26.43 -27.54 9.50
N ASN A 179 -25.87 -27.27 8.32
CA ASN A 179 -25.45 -25.92 7.95
C ASN A 179 -26.60 -24.91 8.13
N PRO A 180 -26.32 -23.70 8.64
CA PRO A 180 -27.30 -22.64 8.76
C PRO A 180 -27.72 -22.13 7.37
N PRO A 181 -28.93 -21.56 7.23
CA PRO A 181 -29.35 -20.93 5.98
C PRO A 181 -28.50 -19.69 5.69
N LYS A 182 -28.30 -19.37 4.40
CA LYS A 182 -27.59 -18.14 3.97
C LYS A 182 -28.22 -16.91 4.64
N PRO A 183 -27.47 -16.12 5.41
CA PRO A 183 -27.99 -14.91 6.04
C PRO A 183 -28.38 -13.87 4.99
N LYS A 184 -29.43 -13.10 5.25
CA LYS A 184 -29.86 -12.00 4.36
C LYS A 184 -28.81 -10.91 4.23
N SER A 185 -28.13 -10.62 5.34
CA SER A 185 -27.00 -9.70 5.45
C SER A 185 -25.93 -10.36 6.32
N ALA A 186 -24.68 -10.30 5.87
CA ALA A 186 -23.54 -10.86 6.61
C ALA A 186 -23.10 -9.89 7.71
N ARG A 187 -23.27 -10.29 8.98
CA ARG A 187 -22.68 -9.65 10.16
C ARG A 187 -21.53 -10.55 10.62
N VAL A 188 -20.34 -10.22 10.14
CA VAL A 188 -19.14 -11.02 10.24
C VAL A 188 -18.36 -10.69 11.51
N TYR A 189 -18.07 -11.71 12.31
CA TYR A 189 -17.10 -11.66 13.39
C TYR A 189 -15.81 -12.32 12.91
N GLU A 190 -14.80 -11.50 12.60
CA GLU A 190 -13.49 -11.98 12.16
C GLU A 190 -12.65 -12.38 13.37
N ALA A 191 -12.10 -13.60 13.35
CA ALA A 191 -11.42 -14.17 14.51
C ALA A 191 -10.25 -15.08 14.13
N HIS A 192 -9.28 -15.16 15.05
CA HIS A 192 -8.11 -16.02 14.95
C HIS A 192 -7.97 -16.88 16.22
N VAL A 193 -8.20 -18.18 16.06
CA VAL A 193 -8.26 -19.16 17.17
C VAL A 193 -7.08 -19.06 18.15
N GLY A 194 -5.86 -18.90 17.63
CA GLY A 194 -4.65 -18.90 18.43
C GLY A 194 -4.49 -17.70 19.38
N ILE A 195 -5.21 -16.59 19.17
CA ILE A 195 -5.12 -15.39 20.01
C ILE A 195 -6.39 -15.15 20.83
N SER A 196 -7.46 -15.93 20.60
CA SER A 196 -8.75 -15.80 21.29
C SER A 196 -8.74 -16.30 22.74
N THR A 197 -7.58 -16.35 23.40
CA THR A 197 -7.40 -16.70 24.81
C THR A 197 -6.78 -15.52 25.57
N PRO A 198 -7.07 -15.32 26.88
CA PRO A 198 -6.39 -14.30 27.68
C PRO A 198 -5.00 -14.74 28.14
N GLU A 199 -4.69 -16.04 28.00
CA GLU A 199 -3.42 -16.62 28.42
C GLU A 199 -2.29 -16.29 27.42
N LEU A 200 -1.04 -16.26 27.91
CA LEU A 200 0.15 -15.97 27.10
C LEU A 200 0.61 -17.21 26.31
N LYS A 201 -0.30 -17.81 25.55
CA LYS A 201 -0.07 -19.04 24.77
C LYS A 201 -0.94 -19.03 23.52
N VAL A 202 -0.68 -19.99 22.63
CA VAL A 202 -1.59 -20.27 21.51
C VAL A 202 -2.89 -20.90 22.03
N GLY A 203 -4.03 -20.29 21.73
CA GLY A 203 -5.37 -20.82 21.98
C GLY A 203 -5.71 -22.03 21.10
N THR A 204 -6.65 -22.85 21.56
CA THR A 204 -7.05 -24.10 20.89
C THR A 204 -8.46 -24.02 20.29
N TYR A 205 -8.77 -24.89 19.32
CA TYR A 205 -10.11 -25.01 18.75
C TYR A 205 -11.17 -25.28 19.83
N LYS A 206 -10.86 -26.13 20.81
CA LYS A 206 -11.77 -26.43 21.93
C LYS A 206 -12.01 -25.23 22.84
N GLU A 207 -10.96 -24.45 23.13
CA GLU A 207 -11.10 -23.22 23.92
C GLU A 207 -11.96 -22.20 23.17
N PHE A 208 -11.74 -22.02 21.86
CA PHE A 208 -12.58 -21.15 21.04
C PHE A 208 -14.05 -21.59 21.03
N THR A 209 -14.28 -22.88 20.80
CA THR A 209 -15.62 -23.49 20.80
C THR A 209 -16.35 -23.24 22.11
N LYS A 210 -15.67 -23.44 23.23
CA LYS A 210 -16.26 -23.33 24.57
C LYS A 210 -16.44 -21.89 25.03
N ASN A 211 -15.47 -21.01 24.75
CA ASN A 211 -15.37 -19.71 25.42
C ASN A 211 -15.69 -18.53 24.50
N VAL A 212 -15.52 -18.67 23.19
CA VAL A 212 -15.65 -17.56 22.22
C VAL A 212 -16.97 -17.64 21.45
N LEU A 213 -17.38 -18.83 20.96
CA LEU A 213 -18.66 -18.99 20.26
C LEU A 213 -19.87 -18.45 21.07
N PRO A 214 -20.00 -18.69 22.39
CA PRO A 214 -21.09 -18.10 23.16
C PRO A 214 -21.07 -16.57 23.19
N ARG A 215 -19.88 -15.95 23.12
CA ARG A 215 -19.72 -14.49 23.08
C ARG A 215 -20.17 -13.93 21.73
N VAL A 216 -19.73 -14.56 20.63
CA VAL A 216 -20.18 -14.21 19.27
C VAL A 216 -21.70 -14.32 19.17
N LYS A 217 -22.27 -15.42 19.69
CA LYS A 217 -23.73 -15.60 19.72
C LYS A 217 -24.45 -14.54 20.56
N HIS A 218 -23.89 -14.15 21.71
CA HIS A 218 -24.45 -13.10 22.55
C HIS A 218 -24.51 -11.76 21.82
N LEU A 219 -23.45 -11.42 21.08
CA LEU A 219 -23.34 -10.20 20.28
C LEU A 219 -24.26 -10.19 19.04
N ASP A 220 -24.85 -11.32 18.68
CA ASP A 220 -25.79 -11.48 17.55
C ASP A 220 -25.16 -11.32 16.14
N TYR A 221 -23.85 -11.59 16.04
CA TYR A 221 -23.20 -11.88 14.76
C TYR A 221 -23.70 -13.22 14.22
N ASN A 222 -23.89 -13.29 12.90
CA ASN A 222 -24.44 -14.46 12.22
C ASN A 222 -23.43 -15.16 11.31
N VAL A 223 -22.25 -14.56 11.10
CA VAL A 223 -21.14 -15.13 10.34
C VAL A 223 -19.86 -15.02 11.17
N ILE A 224 -19.01 -16.05 11.18
CA ILE A 224 -17.63 -15.99 11.65
C ILE A 224 -16.71 -16.11 10.44
N GLN A 225 -15.72 -15.21 10.33
CA GLN A 225 -14.59 -15.37 9.42
C GLN A 225 -13.42 -15.96 10.21
N LEU A 226 -13.07 -17.22 9.95
CA LEU A 226 -11.96 -17.89 10.63
C LEU A 226 -10.65 -17.71 9.85
N MET A 227 -9.74 -16.96 10.45
CA MET A 227 -8.40 -16.70 9.92
C MET A 227 -7.41 -17.81 10.32
N ALA A 228 -6.33 -17.91 9.54
CA ALA A 228 -5.15 -18.73 9.85
C ALA A 228 -5.40 -20.24 10.07
N ILE A 229 -6.42 -20.80 9.44
CA ILE A 229 -6.74 -22.23 9.56
C ILE A 229 -5.86 -23.09 8.65
N MET A 230 -5.58 -22.66 7.42
CA MET A 230 -4.63 -23.36 6.56
C MET A 230 -3.25 -23.36 7.20
N GLU A 231 -2.58 -24.50 7.24
CA GLU A 231 -1.33 -24.65 7.98
C GLU A 231 -0.22 -23.75 7.42
N HIS A 232 0.44 -23.05 8.34
CA HIS A 232 1.46 -22.05 8.06
C HIS A 232 2.58 -22.15 9.12
N PRO A 233 3.88 -22.21 8.77
CA PRO A 233 4.95 -22.46 9.74
C PRO A 233 5.35 -21.19 10.51
N TYR A 234 5.13 -20.01 9.93
CA TYR A 234 5.43 -18.73 10.57
C TYR A 234 4.18 -18.15 11.24
N TYR A 235 4.07 -18.29 12.56
CA TYR A 235 2.87 -17.87 13.30
C TYR A 235 2.58 -16.36 13.18
N ALA A 236 3.64 -15.54 13.14
CA ALA A 236 3.51 -14.09 12.94
C ALA A 236 3.18 -13.67 11.49
N SER A 237 3.06 -14.61 10.55
CA SER A 237 2.42 -14.34 9.25
C SER A 237 0.91 -14.16 9.35
N PHE A 238 0.32 -14.40 10.53
CA PHE A 238 -1.11 -14.33 10.76
C PHE A 238 -1.94 -15.28 9.87
N GLY A 239 -1.32 -16.35 9.36
CA GLY A 239 -1.94 -17.32 8.46
C GLY A 239 -1.64 -17.12 6.98
N TYR A 240 -1.04 -16.00 6.59
CA TYR A 240 -0.83 -15.69 5.16
C TYR A 240 0.30 -16.52 4.51
N GLN A 241 1.26 -17.04 5.28
CA GLN A 241 2.36 -17.86 4.74
C GLN A 241 2.03 -19.36 4.76
N VAL A 242 1.08 -19.79 3.91
CA VAL A 242 0.60 -21.18 3.87
C VAL A 242 1.64 -22.14 3.30
N THR A 243 1.79 -23.31 3.91
CA THR A 243 2.66 -24.40 3.43
C THR A 243 1.91 -25.68 3.06
N SER A 244 0.95 -26.10 3.88
CA SER A 244 0.18 -27.34 3.68
C SER A 244 -1.30 -27.02 3.51
N PHE A 245 -1.75 -26.89 2.26
CA PHE A 245 -3.05 -26.32 1.91
C PHE A 245 -4.25 -27.16 2.37
N PHE A 246 -4.08 -28.47 2.52
CA PHE A 246 -5.11 -29.40 2.98
C PHE A 246 -5.04 -29.70 4.48
N ALA A 247 -4.08 -29.11 5.20
CA ALA A 247 -3.90 -29.33 6.63
C ALA A 247 -4.53 -28.21 7.44
N ALA A 248 -5.41 -28.57 8.37
CA ALA A 248 -5.85 -27.66 9.42
C ALA A 248 -4.71 -27.43 10.41
N SER A 249 -4.45 -26.16 10.74
CA SER A 249 -3.32 -25.72 11.55
C SER A 249 -3.24 -26.49 12.85
N SER A 250 -2.15 -27.23 13.00
CA SER A 250 -1.94 -28.17 14.10
C SER A 250 -1.66 -27.48 15.44
N ARG A 251 -1.34 -26.19 15.42
CA ARG A 251 -1.13 -25.38 16.63
C ARG A 251 -2.36 -25.30 17.51
N TYR A 252 -3.56 -25.35 16.93
CA TYR A 252 -4.80 -25.16 17.66
C TYR A 252 -5.47 -26.48 18.06
N GLY A 253 -5.02 -27.63 17.53
CA GLY A 253 -5.56 -28.95 17.86
C GLY A 253 -5.54 -29.94 16.71
N THR A 254 -6.51 -30.85 16.72
CA THR A 254 -6.72 -31.86 15.67
C THR A 254 -7.72 -31.39 14.62
N PRO A 255 -7.73 -31.99 13.41
CA PRO A 255 -8.79 -31.79 12.42
C PRO A 255 -10.20 -31.97 13.00
N ASP A 256 -10.39 -32.94 13.89
CA ASP A 256 -11.68 -33.24 14.50
C ASP A 256 -12.11 -32.18 15.52
N ASP A 257 -11.17 -31.49 16.17
CA ASP A 257 -11.49 -30.35 17.03
C ASP A 257 -11.99 -29.13 16.23
N LEU A 258 -11.48 -28.94 15.01
CA LEU A 258 -11.99 -27.91 14.09
C LEU A 258 -13.38 -28.26 13.58
N LYS A 259 -13.64 -29.53 13.24
CA LYS A 259 -15.00 -30.00 12.90
C LYS A 259 -15.97 -29.75 14.05
N GLU A 260 -15.56 -30.03 15.29
CA GLU A 260 -16.37 -29.75 16.47
C GLU A 260 -16.69 -28.25 16.63
N LEU A 261 -15.72 -27.38 16.37
CA LEU A 261 -15.92 -25.93 16.41
C LEU A 261 -17.00 -25.50 15.40
N ILE A 262 -16.85 -25.90 14.14
CA ILE A 262 -17.78 -25.53 13.05
C ILE A 262 -19.17 -26.10 13.33
N ASP A 263 -19.27 -27.37 13.70
CA ASP A 263 -20.55 -28.03 14.03
C ASP A 263 -21.25 -27.33 15.20
N THR A 264 -20.49 -26.91 16.22
CA THR A 264 -21.04 -26.18 17.37
C THR A 264 -21.54 -24.80 16.96
N ALA A 265 -20.82 -24.08 16.09
CA ALA A 265 -21.25 -22.80 15.54
C ALA A 265 -22.54 -22.95 14.71
N HIS A 266 -22.63 -24.01 13.88
CA HIS A 266 -23.85 -24.36 13.14
C HIS A 266 -25.04 -24.64 14.07
N GLY A 267 -24.82 -25.36 15.17
CA GLY A 267 -25.83 -25.57 16.22
C GLY A 267 -26.31 -24.28 16.90
N MET A 268 -25.53 -23.20 16.81
CA MET A 268 -25.91 -21.85 17.26
C MET A 268 -26.52 -20.99 16.14
N GLY A 269 -26.66 -21.53 14.91
CA GLY A 269 -27.14 -20.82 13.73
C GLY A 269 -26.14 -19.81 13.17
N ILE A 270 -24.84 -20.03 13.37
CA ILE A 270 -23.77 -19.15 12.91
C ILE A 270 -23.09 -19.78 11.70
N THR A 271 -23.05 -19.04 10.60
CA THR A 271 -22.32 -19.39 9.37
C THR A 271 -20.82 -19.27 9.63
N VAL A 272 -19.99 -20.18 9.13
CA VAL A 272 -18.53 -20.14 9.31
C VAL A 272 -17.85 -20.10 7.95
N LEU A 273 -17.09 -19.04 7.70
CA LEU A 273 -16.28 -18.84 6.50
C LEU A 273 -14.81 -19.10 6.82
N LEU A 274 -14.07 -19.61 5.84
CA LEU A 274 -12.63 -19.83 5.91
C LEU A 274 -11.87 -18.75 5.14
N ASP A 275 -10.75 -18.27 5.69
CA ASP A 275 -9.73 -17.55 4.91
C ASP A 275 -8.98 -18.52 4.00
N VAL A 276 -9.07 -18.27 2.69
CA VAL A 276 -8.36 -19.03 1.66
C VAL A 276 -7.26 -18.17 1.05
N VAL A 277 -6.02 -18.60 1.28
CA VAL A 277 -4.84 -17.95 0.73
C VAL A 277 -4.41 -18.69 -0.53
N HIS A 278 -5.10 -18.43 -1.64
CA HIS A 278 -4.73 -18.95 -2.96
C HIS A 278 -3.97 -17.93 -3.81
N SER A 279 -3.62 -16.77 -3.26
CA SER A 279 -2.84 -15.73 -3.94
C SER A 279 -1.36 -16.06 -4.08
N HIS A 280 -0.81 -16.78 -3.11
CA HIS A 280 0.60 -17.17 -3.06
C HIS A 280 0.80 -18.39 -2.15
N ALA A 281 2.02 -18.91 -2.13
CA ALA A 281 2.46 -19.93 -1.17
C ALA A 281 3.78 -19.54 -0.51
N CYS A 282 4.01 -20.03 0.70
CA CYS A 282 5.27 -19.83 1.40
C CYS A 282 6.46 -20.36 0.58
N LYS A 283 7.58 -19.64 0.61
CA LYS A 283 8.82 -20.06 -0.07
C LYS A 283 9.55 -21.22 0.61
N ASN A 284 9.04 -21.73 1.72
CA ASN A 284 9.62 -22.85 2.43
C ASN A 284 9.70 -24.11 1.54
N VAL A 285 10.88 -24.73 1.54
CA VAL A 285 11.20 -25.87 0.66
C VAL A 285 11.03 -27.22 1.36
N LEU A 286 11.37 -27.31 2.65
CA LEU A 286 11.37 -28.59 3.38
C LEU A 286 9.97 -29.00 3.85
N ASP A 287 9.19 -28.02 4.29
CA ASP A 287 7.85 -28.19 4.85
C ASP A 287 6.76 -27.45 4.05
N GLY A 288 7.08 -26.97 2.86
CA GLY A 288 6.16 -26.25 1.98
C GLY A 288 6.15 -26.77 0.55
N LEU A 289 5.34 -26.13 -0.28
CA LEU A 289 5.11 -26.51 -1.68
C LEU A 289 6.25 -26.06 -2.62
N ASN A 290 7.15 -25.20 -2.16
CA ASN A 290 8.22 -24.64 -2.98
C ASN A 290 9.28 -25.70 -3.35
N LEU A 291 9.70 -25.73 -4.62
CA LEU A 291 10.69 -26.69 -5.12
C LEU A 291 10.35 -28.14 -4.76
N PHE A 292 9.06 -28.49 -4.83
CA PHE A 292 8.57 -29.81 -4.43
C PHE A 292 9.20 -30.93 -5.27
N ASP A 293 9.12 -30.84 -6.59
CA ASP A 293 9.78 -31.77 -7.53
C ASP A 293 11.22 -31.36 -7.90
N GLY A 294 11.80 -30.41 -7.16
CA GLY A 294 13.12 -29.83 -7.43
C GLY A 294 13.13 -28.68 -8.44
N THR A 295 12.00 -28.38 -9.08
CA THR A 295 11.86 -27.26 -10.02
C THR A 295 11.12 -26.08 -9.41
N ASP A 296 11.35 -24.88 -9.92
CA ASP A 296 10.63 -23.69 -9.49
C ASP A 296 9.26 -23.52 -10.16
N HIS A 297 8.93 -24.26 -11.22
CA HIS A 297 7.78 -23.98 -12.08
C HIS A 297 6.68 -25.07 -12.10
N GLN A 298 6.71 -26.01 -11.15
CA GLN A 298 5.68 -27.06 -11.05
C GLN A 298 4.29 -26.48 -10.73
N TYR A 299 4.07 -26.09 -9.47
CA TYR A 299 2.82 -25.47 -9.02
C TYR A 299 2.80 -23.96 -9.30
N PHE A 300 3.96 -23.38 -9.58
CA PHE A 300 4.19 -21.94 -9.68
C PHE A 300 4.63 -21.56 -11.08
N HIS A 301 4.60 -20.27 -11.40
CA HIS A 301 5.31 -19.80 -12.59
C HIS A 301 6.83 -19.90 -12.42
N GLU A 302 7.55 -19.98 -13.54
CA GLU A 302 9.02 -19.96 -13.56
C GLU A 302 9.55 -18.54 -13.35
N GLY A 303 10.73 -18.42 -12.73
CA GLY A 303 11.47 -17.16 -12.66
C GLY A 303 10.73 -16.05 -11.92
N ALA A 304 10.82 -14.82 -12.45
CA ALA A 304 10.27 -13.62 -11.79
C ALA A 304 8.74 -13.63 -11.68
N LYS A 305 8.02 -14.12 -12.71
CA LYS A 305 6.55 -14.24 -12.67
C LYS A 305 6.08 -15.15 -11.54
N GLY A 306 6.90 -16.11 -11.13
CA GLY A 306 6.62 -17.05 -10.04
C GLY A 306 6.96 -16.56 -8.64
N ARG A 307 7.32 -15.29 -8.46
CA ARG A 307 7.81 -14.75 -7.18
C ARG A 307 7.11 -13.43 -6.86
N HIS A 308 6.65 -13.29 -5.62
CA HIS A 308 6.11 -12.05 -5.10
C HIS A 308 7.19 -11.36 -4.26
N GLU A 309 7.81 -10.29 -4.77
CA GLU A 309 8.99 -9.68 -4.15
C GLU A 309 8.71 -9.11 -2.76
N LEU A 310 7.60 -8.39 -2.58
CA LEU A 310 7.24 -7.76 -1.31
C LEU A 310 6.90 -8.76 -0.20
N TRP A 311 6.29 -9.89 -0.58
CA TRP A 311 5.85 -10.92 0.38
C TRP A 311 6.85 -12.07 0.48
N ASP A 312 7.94 -12.02 -0.30
CA ASP A 312 8.99 -13.05 -0.32
C ASP A 312 8.42 -14.47 -0.50
N SER A 313 7.52 -14.61 -1.49
CA SER A 313 6.63 -15.78 -1.65
C SER A 313 6.57 -16.31 -3.09
N ARG A 314 5.96 -17.49 -3.29
CA ARG A 314 5.76 -18.11 -4.62
C ARG A 314 4.36 -17.83 -5.18
N LEU A 315 4.25 -17.65 -6.50
CA LEU A 315 3.00 -17.34 -7.20
C LEU A 315 2.54 -18.49 -8.10
N PHE A 316 1.29 -18.91 -7.92
CA PHE A 316 0.70 -20.06 -8.62
C PHE A 316 0.65 -19.87 -10.14
N ASN A 317 0.80 -20.97 -10.86
CA ASN A 317 0.50 -21.02 -12.30
C ASN A 317 -0.96 -21.42 -12.52
N TYR A 318 -1.87 -20.44 -12.45
CA TYR A 318 -3.32 -20.67 -12.57
C TYR A 318 -3.74 -21.24 -13.93
N GLY A 319 -2.89 -21.15 -14.96
CA GLY A 319 -3.13 -21.73 -16.28
C GLY A 319 -2.83 -23.23 -16.38
N ASN A 320 -2.30 -23.87 -15.34
CA ASN A 320 -1.94 -25.29 -15.36
C ASN A 320 -3.11 -26.19 -14.88
N HIS A 321 -3.33 -27.32 -15.58
CA HIS A 321 -4.41 -28.27 -15.26
C HIS A 321 -4.31 -28.80 -13.82
N GLU A 322 -3.15 -29.29 -13.40
CA GLU A 322 -2.99 -29.90 -12.07
C GLU A 322 -2.99 -28.83 -10.96
N VAL A 323 -2.58 -27.59 -11.25
CA VAL A 323 -2.74 -26.46 -10.32
C VAL A 323 -4.21 -26.09 -10.14
N LEU A 324 -5.00 -26.05 -11.23
CA LEU A 324 -6.45 -25.87 -11.14
C LEU A 324 -7.10 -27.02 -10.36
N ARG A 325 -6.68 -28.27 -10.59
CA ARG A 325 -7.16 -29.42 -9.82
C ARG A 325 -6.86 -29.24 -8.34
N PHE A 326 -5.62 -28.88 -8.00
CA PHE A 326 -5.18 -28.66 -6.63
C PHE A 326 -6.00 -27.57 -5.92
N LEU A 327 -6.07 -26.36 -6.50
CA LEU A 327 -6.74 -25.21 -5.88
C LEU A 327 -8.26 -25.40 -5.79
N LEU A 328 -8.91 -25.88 -6.86
CA LEU A 328 -10.35 -26.11 -6.83
C LEU A 328 -10.73 -27.29 -5.93
N SER A 329 -9.90 -28.33 -5.88
CA SER A 329 -10.10 -29.42 -4.92
C SER A 329 -9.86 -29.00 -3.49
N ASN A 330 -8.99 -28.02 -3.24
CA ASN A 330 -8.79 -27.47 -1.91
C ASN A 330 -10.05 -26.79 -1.39
N LEU A 331 -10.69 -25.95 -2.22
CA LEU A 331 -11.98 -25.35 -1.90
C LEU A 331 -13.05 -26.42 -1.61
N ARG A 332 -13.16 -27.44 -2.47
CA ARG A 332 -14.10 -28.56 -2.29
C ARG A 332 -13.82 -29.35 -1.01
N PHE A 333 -12.55 -29.58 -0.69
CA PHE A 333 -12.13 -30.29 0.52
C PHE A 333 -12.59 -29.56 1.78
N TRP A 334 -12.38 -28.25 1.88
CA TRP A 334 -12.81 -27.47 3.04
C TRP A 334 -14.34 -27.43 3.19
N MET A 335 -15.09 -27.39 2.08
CA MET A 335 -16.56 -27.48 2.10
C MET A 335 -17.05 -28.87 2.52
N ASP A 336 -16.46 -29.95 2.02
CA ASP A 336 -16.96 -31.31 2.27
C ASP A 336 -16.47 -31.90 3.61
N GLU A 337 -15.18 -31.77 3.93
CA GLU A 337 -14.56 -32.41 5.10
C GLU A 337 -14.88 -31.64 6.39
N TYR A 338 -14.89 -30.31 6.32
CA TYR A 338 -15.05 -29.43 7.48
C TYR A 338 -16.39 -28.69 7.51
N ARG A 339 -17.18 -28.74 6.43
CA ARG A 339 -18.48 -28.04 6.32
C ARG A 339 -18.41 -26.54 6.54
N PHE A 340 -17.35 -25.89 6.08
CA PHE A 340 -17.39 -24.43 5.93
C PHE A 340 -18.56 -24.02 5.02
N ASP A 341 -19.07 -22.82 5.24
CA ASP A 341 -20.22 -22.26 4.51
C ASP A 341 -19.77 -21.31 3.38
N GLY A 342 -18.46 -21.20 3.16
CA GLY A 342 -17.86 -20.35 2.15
C GLY A 342 -16.51 -19.80 2.57
N PHE A 343 -16.07 -18.76 1.87
CA PHE A 343 -14.67 -18.33 1.89
C PHE A 343 -14.49 -16.83 1.79
N ARG A 344 -13.44 -16.32 2.43
CA ARG A 344 -12.78 -15.08 2.03
C ARG A 344 -11.52 -15.44 1.26
N PHE A 345 -11.38 -14.89 0.06
CA PHE A 345 -10.18 -15.05 -0.76
C PHE A 345 -9.24 -13.88 -0.48
N ASP A 346 -8.06 -14.19 0.06
CA ASP A 346 -7.08 -13.19 0.48
C ASP A 346 -6.09 -12.86 -0.63
N GLY A 347 -5.71 -11.58 -0.70
CA GLY A 347 -4.79 -11.07 -1.70
C GLY A 347 -5.36 -11.14 -3.13
N VAL A 348 -6.67 -10.97 -3.32
CA VAL A 348 -7.30 -11.02 -4.67
C VAL A 348 -6.67 -9.98 -5.59
N THR A 349 -6.32 -8.79 -5.09
CA THR A 349 -5.58 -7.78 -5.86
C THR A 349 -4.27 -8.36 -6.46
N SER A 350 -3.55 -9.18 -5.70
CA SER A 350 -2.30 -9.81 -6.16
C SER A 350 -2.54 -10.86 -7.26
N ILE A 351 -3.70 -11.54 -7.22
CA ILE A 351 -4.15 -12.49 -8.25
C ILE A 351 -4.58 -11.77 -9.53
N LEU A 352 -5.27 -10.63 -9.39
CA LEU A 352 -5.88 -9.91 -10.51
C LEU A 352 -4.85 -9.24 -11.42
N TYR A 353 -3.69 -8.84 -10.91
CA TYR A 353 -2.73 -8.03 -11.66
C TYR A 353 -1.32 -8.60 -11.62
N THR A 354 -0.60 -8.52 -12.73
CA THR A 354 0.80 -8.96 -12.85
C THR A 354 1.77 -8.07 -12.07
N HIS A 355 1.35 -6.84 -11.72
CA HIS A 355 2.08 -5.94 -10.82
C HIS A 355 1.61 -6.05 -9.37
N HIS A 356 0.63 -6.91 -9.10
CA HIS A 356 0.12 -7.24 -7.76
C HIS A 356 -0.43 -6.05 -6.94
N GLY A 357 -0.71 -4.92 -7.58
CA GLY A 357 -1.05 -3.66 -6.91
C GLY A 357 0.14 -2.96 -6.23
N ILE A 358 1.36 -3.48 -6.35
CA ILE A 358 2.56 -2.90 -5.74
C ILE A 358 2.96 -1.63 -6.51
N GLY A 359 3.16 -0.53 -5.79
CA GLY A 359 3.58 0.75 -6.37
C GLY A 359 2.61 1.33 -7.41
N THR A 360 1.36 0.84 -7.45
CA THR A 360 0.36 1.18 -8.46
C THR A 360 -0.86 1.81 -7.77
N GLY A 361 -1.22 3.02 -8.17
CA GLY A 361 -2.47 3.65 -7.73
C GLY A 361 -3.65 3.25 -8.62
N PHE A 362 -4.83 3.11 -8.02
CA PHE A 362 -6.08 2.91 -8.75
C PHE A 362 -6.94 4.17 -8.65
N SER A 363 -7.04 4.92 -9.75
CA SER A 363 -7.78 6.18 -9.81
C SER A 363 -9.29 5.97 -10.00
N GLY A 364 -9.70 4.75 -10.35
CA GLY A 364 -11.05 4.42 -10.80
C GLY A 364 -11.19 4.46 -12.33
N GLY A 365 -10.11 4.75 -13.06
CA GLY A 365 -10.09 4.67 -14.51
C GLY A 365 -10.18 3.22 -15.00
N TYR A 366 -11.21 2.89 -15.78
CA TYR A 366 -11.46 1.51 -16.26
C TYR A 366 -10.27 0.85 -16.99
N HIS A 367 -9.40 1.63 -17.63
CA HIS A 367 -8.21 1.12 -18.32
C HIS A 367 -7.21 0.44 -17.36
N GLU A 368 -7.22 0.80 -16.07
CA GLU A 368 -6.38 0.18 -15.03
C GLU A 368 -6.85 -1.25 -14.72
N TYR A 369 -8.16 -1.53 -14.86
CA TYR A 369 -8.81 -2.80 -14.50
C TYR A 369 -8.97 -3.79 -15.68
N PHE A 370 -8.84 -3.27 -16.91
CA PHE A 370 -9.04 -4.03 -18.14
C PHE A 370 -7.87 -3.84 -19.13
N GLY A 371 -6.75 -3.31 -18.65
CA GLY A 371 -5.52 -3.11 -19.40
C GLY A 371 -4.59 -4.34 -19.43
N PRO A 372 -3.38 -4.18 -19.98
CA PRO A 372 -2.42 -5.28 -20.14
C PRO A 372 -1.79 -5.77 -18.83
N GLY A 373 -1.93 -5.01 -17.74
CA GLY A 373 -1.44 -5.40 -16.41
C GLY A 373 -2.32 -6.42 -15.68
N VAL A 374 -3.44 -6.83 -16.27
CA VAL A 374 -4.35 -7.82 -15.69
C VAL A 374 -3.86 -9.23 -15.97
N ASP A 375 -3.76 -10.05 -14.93
CA ASP A 375 -3.48 -11.48 -15.08
C ASP A 375 -4.78 -12.23 -15.44
N GLU A 376 -4.95 -12.53 -16.72
CA GLU A 376 -6.13 -13.27 -17.18
C GLU A 376 -6.19 -14.71 -16.63
N GLU A 377 -5.06 -15.34 -16.30
CA GLU A 377 -5.04 -16.70 -15.75
C GLU A 377 -5.60 -16.69 -14.32
N GLY A 378 -5.16 -15.72 -13.52
CA GLY A 378 -5.68 -15.48 -12.16
C GLY A 378 -7.17 -15.16 -12.16
N VAL A 379 -7.62 -14.24 -13.03
CA VAL A 379 -9.05 -13.90 -13.16
C VAL A 379 -9.88 -15.12 -13.54
N VAL A 380 -9.43 -15.92 -14.51
CA VAL A 380 -10.15 -17.12 -14.95
C VAL A 380 -10.23 -18.16 -13.84
N TYR A 381 -9.17 -18.37 -13.07
CA TYR A 381 -9.22 -19.25 -11.91
C TYR A 381 -10.29 -18.80 -10.89
N LEU A 382 -10.36 -17.50 -10.58
CA LEU A 382 -11.39 -16.96 -9.66
C LEU A 382 -12.81 -17.14 -10.23
N MET A 383 -13.00 -17.01 -11.54
CA MET A 383 -14.27 -17.29 -12.20
C MET A 383 -14.67 -18.77 -12.09
N LEU A 384 -13.72 -19.68 -12.30
CA LEU A 384 -13.95 -21.13 -12.17
C LEU A 384 -14.27 -21.52 -10.73
N ALA A 385 -13.53 -20.96 -9.76
CA ALA A 385 -13.75 -21.18 -8.34
C ALA A 385 -15.16 -20.73 -7.91
N ASN A 386 -15.55 -19.51 -8.23
CA ASN A 386 -16.87 -18.99 -7.88
C ASN A 386 -18.00 -19.74 -8.60
N GLU A 387 -17.85 -20.05 -9.89
CA GLU A 387 -18.86 -20.84 -10.62
C GLU A 387 -19.03 -22.22 -10.00
N MET A 388 -17.93 -22.92 -9.69
CA MET A 388 -17.97 -24.22 -9.02
C MET A 388 -18.65 -24.13 -7.66
N LEU A 389 -18.25 -23.17 -6.81
CA LEU A 389 -18.79 -23.03 -5.45
C LEU A 389 -20.29 -22.79 -5.46
N HIS A 390 -20.78 -21.84 -6.25
CA HIS A 390 -22.21 -21.52 -6.29
C HIS A 390 -23.05 -22.57 -7.02
N GLN A 391 -22.46 -23.36 -7.93
CA GLN A 391 -23.17 -24.48 -8.55
C GLN A 391 -23.34 -25.65 -7.57
N LEU A 392 -22.29 -25.99 -6.82
CA LEU A 392 -22.29 -27.13 -5.90
C LEU A 392 -22.90 -26.79 -4.54
N TYR A 393 -22.79 -25.53 -4.11
CA TYR A 393 -23.23 -25.00 -2.82
C TYR A 393 -23.92 -23.64 -3.02
N PRO A 394 -25.20 -23.61 -3.41
CA PRO A 394 -25.90 -22.36 -3.76
C PRO A 394 -25.96 -21.32 -2.62
N ASP A 395 -25.97 -21.80 -1.37
CA ASP A 395 -26.02 -20.96 -0.17
C ASP A 395 -24.64 -20.47 0.29
N CYS A 396 -23.57 -20.82 -0.44
CA CYS A 396 -22.20 -20.37 -0.16
C CYS A 396 -22.09 -18.83 -0.16
N ILE A 397 -21.18 -18.33 0.68
CA ILE A 397 -20.75 -16.93 0.65
C ILE A 397 -19.28 -16.84 0.25
N THR A 398 -18.98 -16.03 -0.75
CA THR A 398 -17.61 -15.75 -1.22
C THR A 398 -17.29 -14.26 -1.09
N ILE A 399 -16.21 -13.93 -0.37
CA ILE A 399 -15.76 -12.56 -0.12
C ILE A 399 -14.40 -12.35 -0.79
N ALA A 400 -14.25 -11.28 -1.56
CA ALA A 400 -12.96 -10.88 -2.13
C ALA A 400 -12.27 -9.79 -1.28
N GLU A 401 -11.02 -10.05 -0.91
CA GLU A 401 -10.10 -9.02 -0.41
C GLU A 401 -9.41 -8.31 -1.59
N ASP A 402 -10.11 -7.32 -2.15
CA ASP A 402 -9.62 -6.49 -3.25
C ASP A 402 -9.59 -5.00 -2.86
N VAL A 403 -8.39 -4.43 -2.83
CA VAL A 403 -8.18 -3.00 -2.62
C VAL A 403 -8.34 -2.21 -3.92
N SER A 404 -8.15 -2.84 -5.09
CA SER A 404 -8.07 -2.12 -6.36
C SER A 404 -9.36 -1.42 -6.75
N GLY A 405 -10.52 -2.04 -6.50
CA GLY A 405 -11.77 -1.46 -6.98
C GLY A 405 -12.45 -2.23 -8.11
N MET A 406 -11.99 -3.44 -8.46
CA MET A 406 -12.24 -4.00 -9.79
C MET A 406 -13.73 -4.06 -10.16
N PRO A 407 -14.16 -3.44 -11.27
CA PRO A 407 -15.56 -3.50 -11.71
C PRO A 407 -15.99 -4.93 -12.05
N ALA A 408 -17.23 -5.28 -11.69
CA ALA A 408 -17.83 -6.60 -11.96
C ALA A 408 -17.20 -7.77 -11.18
N LEU A 409 -16.37 -7.50 -10.16
CA LEU A 409 -15.79 -8.54 -9.31
C LEU A 409 -16.88 -9.29 -8.54
N CYS A 410 -17.91 -8.58 -8.07
CA CYS A 410 -19.01 -9.14 -7.26
C CYS A 410 -20.31 -9.32 -8.07
N LEU A 411 -20.18 -9.60 -9.37
CA LEU A 411 -21.31 -9.91 -10.26
C LEU A 411 -21.18 -11.33 -10.80
N ALA A 412 -22.32 -11.94 -11.13
CA ALA A 412 -22.38 -13.29 -11.68
C ALA A 412 -21.62 -13.41 -13.02
N ARG A 413 -21.02 -14.58 -13.26
CA ARG A 413 -20.31 -14.89 -14.50
C ARG A 413 -21.19 -14.78 -15.74
N SER A 414 -22.49 -15.10 -15.63
CA SER A 414 -23.46 -14.96 -16.72
C SER A 414 -23.62 -13.52 -17.21
N LEU A 415 -23.32 -12.52 -16.38
CA LEU A 415 -23.25 -11.11 -16.76
C LEU A 415 -21.84 -10.69 -17.21
N GLY A 416 -20.83 -11.56 -17.10
CA GLY A 416 -19.42 -11.22 -17.36
C GLY A 416 -18.63 -10.83 -16.12
N GLY A 417 -19.19 -11.02 -14.92
CA GLY A 417 -18.48 -10.79 -13.66
C GLY A 417 -17.59 -11.96 -13.24
N VAL A 418 -16.82 -11.76 -12.16
CA VAL A 418 -15.91 -12.78 -11.60
C VAL A 418 -16.65 -13.78 -10.72
N GLY A 419 -17.73 -13.37 -10.05
CA GLY A 419 -18.66 -14.27 -9.36
C GLY A 419 -18.68 -14.19 -7.84
N PHE A 420 -17.90 -13.30 -7.20
CA PHE A 420 -17.94 -13.14 -5.75
C PHE A 420 -19.30 -12.61 -5.25
N ASP A 421 -19.67 -12.92 -4.02
CA ASP A 421 -20.84 -12.32 -3.37
C ASP A 421 -20.55 -10.91 -2.86
N TYR A 422 -19.40 -10.73 -2.20
CA TYR A 422 -19.01 -9.50 -1.54
C TYR A 422 -17.56 -9.15 -1.83
N ARG A 423 -17.23 -7.87 -1.65
CA ARG A 423 -15.85 -7.41 -1.44
C ARG A 423 -15.71 -6.61 -0.16
N LEU A 424 -14.50 -6.54 0.37
CA LEU A 424 -14.18 -5.69 1.51
C LEU A 424 -14.12 -4.21 1.10
N ALA A 425 -14.71 -3.32 1.91
CA ALA A 425 -14.65 -1.87 1.72
C ALA A 425 -13.40 -1.27 2.42
N MET A 426 -12.22 -1.58 1.89
CA MET A 426 -10.93 -1.33 2.54
C MET A 426 -10.58 0.16 2.74
N ALA A 427 -11.21 1.07 1.99
CA ALA A 427 -10.99 2.51 2.15
C ALA A 427 -11.62 3.12 3.43
N ILE A 428 -12.57 2.41 4.07
CA ILE A 428 -13.30 2.93 5.24
C ILE A 428 -12.39 3.02 6.48
N PRO A 429 -11.63 1.98 6.87
CA PRO A 429 -10.66 2.08 7.95
C PRO A 429 -9.63 3.19 7.73
N ASP A 430 -9.05 3.28 6.53
CA ASP A 430 -8.03 4.29 6.21
C ASP A 430 -8.55 5.70 6.44
N MET A 431 -9.80 5.97 6.06
CA MET A 431 -10.46 7.25 6.34
C MET A 431 -10.54 7.51 7.85
N TRP A 432 -11.01 6.55 8.65
CA TRP A 432 -11.14 6.76 10.09
C TRP A 432 -9.79 6.98 10.77
N ILE A 433 -8.78 6.17 10.43
CA ILE A 433 -7.42 6.33 10.96
C ILE A 433 -6.86 7.68 10.57
N LYS A 434 -7.01 8.10 9.31
CA LYS A 434 -6.57 9.42 8.84
C LYS A 434 -7.24 10.55 9.62
N LEU A 435 -8.56 10.49 9.80
CA LEU A 435 -9.31 11.50 10.56
C LEU A 435 -8.86 11.56 12.03
N LEU A 436 -8.67 10.41 12.68
CA LEU A 436 -8.24 10.34 14.07
C LEU A 436 -6.80 10.78 14.28
N LYS A 437 -5.92 10.52 13.29
CA LYS A 437 -4.49 10.83 13.34
C LYS A 437 -4.18 12.28 12.95
N GLU A 438 -4.87 12.81 11.95
CA GLU A 438 -4.47 14.06 11.28
C GLU A 438 -5.42 15.24 11.52
N LYS A 439 -6.64 15.01 12.03
CA LYS A 439 -7.69 16.03 12.13
C LYS A 439 -8.29 16.14 13.53
N LYS A 440 -8.59 17.36 13.96
CA LYS A 440 -9.44 17.59 15.12
C LYS A 440 -10.91 17.31 14.79
N ASP A 441 -11.73 16.97 15.78
CA ASP A 441 -13.15 16.64 15.60
C ASP A 441 -13.94 17.74 14.83
N ASP A 442 -13.62 19.01 15.04
CA ASP A 442 -14.25 20.16 14.37
C ASP A 442 -13.80 20.36 12.92
N GLU A 443 -12.71 19.71 12.51
CA GLU A 443 -12.19 19.71 11.13
C GLU A 443 -12.71 18.51 10.31
N TRP A 444 -13.48 17.60 10.92
CA TRP A 444 -14.03 16.45 10.22
C TRP A 444 -15.07 16.89 9.18
N ASP A 445 -14.81 16.55 7.93
CA ASP A 445 -15.70 16.84 6.80
C ASP A 445 -16.80 15.77 6.72
N MET A 446 -18.03 16.17 7.05
CA MET A 446 -19.19 15.28 7.09
C MET A 446 -19.54 14.77 5.70
N ALA A 447 -19.37 15.60 4.66
CA ALA A 447 -19.58 15.22 3.29
C ALA A 447 -18.54 14.21 2.79
N ALA A 448 -17.26 14.35 3.17
CA ALA A 448 -16.21 13.40 2.85
C ALA A 448 -16.43 12.07 3.55
N ILE A 449 -16.82 12.06 4.82
CA ILE A 449 -17.19 10.83 5.55
C ILE A 449 -18.35 10.13 4.85
N CYS A 450 -19.43 10.87 4.58
CA CYS A 450 -20.59 10.33 3.88
C CYS A 450 -20.20 9.79 2.50
N PHE A 451 -19.35 10.52 1.75
CA PHE A 451 -18.88 10.11 0.45
C PHE A 451 -18.10 8.80 0.52
N THR A 452 -17.08 8.67 1.37
CA THR A 452 -16.29 7.43 1.48
C THR A 452 -17.16 6.23 1.87
N LEU A 453 -18.08 6.39 2.81
CA LEU A 453 -18.99 5.30 3.22
C LEU A 453 -19.97 4.89 2.11
N THR A 454 -20.29 5.80 1.19
CA THR A 454 -21.29 5.56 0.13
C THR A 454 -20.70 5.41 -1.28
N ASN A 455 -19.42 5.69 -1.47
CA ASN A 455 -18.73 5.64 -2.75
C ASN A 455 -18.38 4.19 -3.11
N ARG A 456 -19.41 3.46 -3.55
CA ARG A 456 -19.38 2.04 -3.83
C ARG A 456 -20.11 1.75 -5.13
N ARG A 457 -19.77 0.65 -5.80
CA ARG A 457 -20.37 0.29 -7.08
C ARG A 457 -21.82 -0.12 -6.90
N HIS A 458 -22.70 0.51 -7.66
CA HIS A 458 -24.12 0.17 -7.60
C HIS A 458 -24.35 -1.25 -8.12
N GLY A 459 -25.06 -2.07 -7.34
CA GLY A 459 -25.38 -3.45 -7.70
C GLY A 459 -24.37 -4.50 -7.26
N GLU A 460 -23.21 -4.09 -6.73
CA GLU A 460 -22.19 -4.97 -6.15
C GLU A 460 -22.18 -4.81 -4.61
N LYS A 461 -22.27 -5.93 -3.88
CA LYS A 461 -22.34 -5.90 -2.40
C LYS A 461 -20.95 -5.69 -1.80
N THR A 462 -20.87 -4.88 -0.74
CA THR A 462 -19.62 -4.69 0.01
C THR A 462 -19.81 -4.95 1.50
N ILE A 463 -18.75 -5.42 2.17
CA ILE A 463 -18.68 -5.53 3.62
C ILE A 463 -17.96 -4.30 4.16
N GLY A 464 -18.68 -3.47 4.92
CA GLY A 464 -18.12 -2.29 5.59
C GLY A 464 -17.60 -2.63 6.97
N TYR A 465 -16.48 -2.03 7.38
CA TYR A 465 -15.90 -2.20 8.71
C TYR A 465 -15.12 -0.94 9.08
N ALA A 466 -15.08 -0.62 10.38
CA ALA A 466 -14.49 0.63 10.87
C ALA A 466 -12.97 0.53 11.06
N GLU A 467 -12.50 -0.67 11.37
CA GLU A 467 -11.11 -1.04 11.61
C GLU A 467 -10.97 -2.55 11.36
N SER A 468 -9.78 -3.00 10.96
CA SER A 468 -9.49 -4.41 10.63
C SER A 468 -8.49 -5.04 11.60
N HIS A 469 -8.14 -6.29 11.33
CA HIS A 469 -7.02 -6.96 11.99
C HIS A 469 -5.67 -6.26 11.73
N ASP A 470 -5.47 -5.56 10.60
CA ASP A 470 -4.23 -4.84 10.31
C ASP A 470 -4.01 -3.65 11.25
N GLN A 471 -5.06 -2.84 11.49
CA GLN A 471 -4.96 -1.73 12.44
C GLN A 471 -4.84 -2.20 13.90
N ALA A 472 -5.16 -3.46 14.17
CA ALA A 472 -4.92 -4.06 15.47
C ALA A 472 -3.45 -4.47 15.66
N LEU A 473 -2.66 -4.62 14.61
CA LEU A 473 -1.26 -5.07 14.69
C LEU A 473 -0.32 -3.98 15.24
N VAL A 474 0.83 -4.42 15.76
CA VAL A 474 1.93 -3.54 16.18
C VAL A 474 2.38 -2.64 15.03
N GLY A 475 2.47 -1.34 15.31
CA GLY A 475 2.79 -0.33 14.29
C GLY A 475 1.61 0.59 13.95
N ASP A 476 0.39 0.21 14.33
CA ASP A 476 -0.80 1.08 14.32
C ASP A 476 -1.52 1.05 15.68
N LYS A 477 -2.69 1.68 15.78
CA LYS A 477 -3.56 1.71 16.96
C LYS A 477 -5.00 1.39 16.55
N SER A 478 -5.71 0.65 17.41
CA SER A 478 -7.17 0.51 17.31
C SER A 478 -7.88 1.86 17.44
N VAL A 479 -9.12 1.95 16.96
CA VAL A 479 -9.94 3.18 17.04
C VAL A 479 -10.06 3.68 18.46
N LEU A 480 -10.30 2.79 19.45
CA LEU A 480 -10.39 3.21 20.84
C LEU A 480 -9.03 3.69 21.38
N MET A 481 -7.92 3.06 20.98
CA MET A 481 -6.58 3.49 21.37
C MET A 481 -6.21 4.84 20.76
N TRP A 482 -6.63 5.15 19.52
CA TRP A 482 -6.53 6.48 18.94
C TRP A 482 -7.36 7.53 19.69
N LEU A 483 -8.52 7.14 20.21
CA LEU A 483 -9.44 8.06 20.87
C LEU A 483 -9.07 8.40 22.32
N CYS A 484 -8.55 7.42 23.06
CA CYS A 484 -8.32 7.53 24.52
C CYS A 484 -6.85 7.42 24.93
N ASP A 485 -6.00 6.80 24.10
CA ASP A 485 -4.58 6.56 24.36
C ASP A 485 -4.34 6.03 25.80
N LYS A 486 -3.38 6.59 26.53
CA LYS A 486 -3.01 6.17 27.89
C LYS A 486 -4.14 6.24 28.93
N GLU A 487 -5.21 6.99 28.70
CA GLU A 487 -6.33 7.05 29.65
C GLU A 487 -7.08 5.73 29.75
N LEU A 488 -6.97 4.83 28.74
CA LEU A 488 -7.55 3.49 28.81
C LEU A 488 -7.06 2.69 30.02
N TYR A 489 -5.82 2.90 30.44
CA TYR A 489 -5.22 2.15 31.54
C TYR A 489 -5.57 2.70 32.92
N THR A 490 -6.10 3.93 33.00
CA THR A 490 -6.30 4.65 34.27
C THR A 490 -7.76 5.02 34.54
N HIS A 491 -8.54 5.27 33.49
CA HIS A 491 -9.90 5.81 33.57
C HIS A 491 -10.93 4.92 32.89
N MET A 492 -10.67 3.62 32.71
CA MET A 492 -11.69 2.66 32.27
C MET A 492 -12.47 2.02 33.42
N SER A 493 -12.15 2.33 34.68
CA SER A 493 -12.97 1.90 35.82
C SER A 493 -14.18 2.80 36.01
N THR A 494 -15.35 2.22 36.26
CA THR A 494 -16.56 2.98 36.63
C THR A 494 -16.44 3.70 37.97
N LEU A 495 -15.42 3.38 38.79
CA LEU A 495 -15.13 4.02 40.07
C LEU A 495 -14.21 5.25 39.94
N THR A 496 -13.54 5.39 38.79
CA THR A 496 -12.70 6.55 38.49
C THR A 496 -13.51 7.66 37.84
N GLU A 497 -12.96 8.87 37.83
CA GLU A 497 -13.57 10.00 37.13
C GLU A 497 -13.89 9.64 35.67
N PHE A 498 -15.05 10.10 35.18
CA PHE A 498 -15.41 9.99 33.78
C PHE A 498 -14.89 11.21 33.05
N THR A 499 -13.63 11.14 32.64
CA THR A 499 -12.92 12.27 32.04
C THR A 499 -13.54 12.64 30.67
N PRO A 500 -13.38 13.90 30.21
CA PRO A 500 -13.83 14.29 28.87
C PRO A 500 -13.20 13.47 27.73
N VAL A 501 -12.00 12.91 27.94
CA VAL A 501 -11.30 12.06 26.96
C VAL A 501 -11.96 10.68 26.88
N ILE A 502 -12.27 10.05 28.02
CA ILE A 502 -12.99 8.78 28.04
C ILE A 502 -14.42 8.96 27.53
N GLU A 503 -15.13 10.03 27.93
CA GLU A 503 -16.46 10.35 27.39
C GLU A 503 -16.43 10.51 25.87
N ARG A 504 -15.48 11.29 25.34
CA ARG A 504 -15.25 11.46 23.90
C ARG A 504 -15.01 10.11 23.24
N GLY A 505 -14.11 9.30 23.78
CA GLY A 505 -13.71 8.05 23.16
C GLY A 505 -14.82 7.00 23.14
N LEU A 506 -15.53 6.80 24.26
CA LEU A 506 -16.67 5.87 24.26
C LEU A 506 -17.77 6.34 23.30
N SER A 507 -18.03 7.64 23.22
CA SER A 507 -19.05 8.20 22.33
C SER A 507 -18.67 8.04 20.86
N LEU A 508 -17.47 8.50 20.47
CA LEU A 508 -17.02 8.42 19.07
C LEU A 508 -16.80 6.98 18.61
N HIS A 509 -16.33 6.07 19.47
CA HIS A 509 -16.22 4.65 19.12
C HIS A 509 -17.58 4.05 18.71
N LYS A 510 -18.64 4.35 19.48
CA LYS A 510 -20.01 3.93 19.13
C LYS A 510 -20.49 4.59 17.83
N LEU A 511 -20.25 5.89 17.66
CA LEU A 511 -20.72 6.65 16.49
C LEU A 511 -20.04 6.17 15.19
N ILE A 512 -18.71 6.02 15.20
CA ILE A 512 -17.91 5.54 14.06
C ILE A 512 -18.39 4.16 13.60
N ARG A 513 -18.57 3.24 14.54
CA ARG A 513 -19.04 1.88 14.23
C ARG A 513 -20.48 1.90 13.73
N LEU A 514 -21.38 2.65 14.37
CA LEU A 514 -22.77 2.73 13.96
C LEU A 514 -22.97 3.38 12.59
N ILE A 515 -22.25 4.47 12.28
CA ILE A 515 -22.37 5.11 10.96
C ILE A 515 -21.78 4.21 9.86
N THR A 516 -20.69 3.50 10.15
CA THR A 516 -20.10 2.52 9.23
C THR A 516 -21.07 1.35 8.99
N HIS A 517 -21.72 0.86 10.04
CA HIS A 517 -22.74 -0.19 9.97
C HIS A 517 -23.98 0.25 9.19
N GLY A 518 -24.40 1.51 9.34
CA GLY A 518 -25.60 2.07 8.72
C GLY A 518 -25.41 2.51 7.26
N LEU A 519 -24.21 2.98 6.86
CA LEU A 519 -23.94 3.55 5.54
C LEU A 519 -22.90 2.79 4.70
N GLY A 520 -21.97 2.08 5.34
CA GLY A 520 -20.73 1.61 4.72
C GLY A 520 -20.82 0.35 3.85
N GLY A 521 -21.94 -0.41 3.92
CA GLY A 521 -21.99 -1.73 3.30
C GLY A 521 -23.38 -2.35 3.16
N GLU A 522 -23.39 -3.51 2.49
CA GLU A 522 -24.45 -4.53 2.49
C GLU A 522 -24.13 -5.71 3.41
N GLY A 523 -22.96 -5.69 4.03
CA GLY A 523 -22.55 -6.49 5.18
C GLY A 523 -21.70 -5.66 6.13
N TYR A 524 -21.46 -6.18 7.33
CA TYR A 524 -20.60 -5.58 8.33
C TYR A 524 -19.57 -6.57 8.84
N LEU A 525 -18.36 -6.10 9.14
CA LEU A 525 -17.31 -6.91 9.76
C LEU A 525 -16.75 -6.24 11.01
N ASN A 526 -16.44 -7.06 12.01
CA ASN A 526 -15.74 -6.69 13.23
C ASN A 526 -14.67 -7.72 13.56
N PHE A 527 -13.43 -7.26 13.78
CA PHE A 527 -12.35 -8.10 14.27
C PHE A 527 -12.41 -8.31 15.78
N GLU A 528 -12.16 -9.53 16.24
CA GLU A 528 -12.31 -9.94 17.64
C GLU A 528 -11.58 -9.01 18.62
N GLY A 529 -12.32 -8.48 19.61
CA GLY A 529 -11.84 -7.50 20.58
C GLY A 529 -12.26 -6.06 20.28
N ASN A 530 -12.35 -5.67 19.01
CA ASN A 530 -12.71 -4.30 18.63
C ASN A 530 -14.17 -3.97 18.98
N GLU A 531 -15.01 -4.99 19.19
CA GLU A 531 -16.41 -4.78 19.57
C GLU A 531 -16.58 -4.04 20.89
N PHE A 532 -15.63 -4.23 21.80
CA PHE A 532 -15.60 -3.58 23.10
C PHE A 532 -14.45 -2.58 23.23
N GLY A 533 -13.74 -2.31 22.14
CA GLY A 533 -12.58 -1.44 22.11
C GLY A 533 -11.43 -1.99 22.96
N HIS A 534 -10.95 -3.19 22.63
CA HIS A 534 -9.79 -3.79 23.27
C HIS A 534 -8.59 -2.81 23.31
N PRO A 535 -7.92 -2.65 24.47
CA PRO A 535 -6.77 -1.75 24.60
C PRO A 535 -5.50 -2.35 23.95
N GLU A 536 -4.39 -1.62 24.01
CA GLU A 536 -3.08 -2.08 23.50
C GLU A 536 -3.10 -2.33 21.98
N TRP A 537 -2.37 -3.34 21.53
CA TRP A 537 -2.27 -3.81 20.15
C TRP A 537 -2.02 -5.33 20.14
N LEU A 538 -2.08 -5.93 18.97
CA LEU A 538 -1.77 -7.32 18.68
C LEU A 538 -0.32 -7.41 18.16
N ASP A 539 0.51 -8.23 18.78
CA ASP A 539 1.86 -8.54 18.27
C ASP A 539 2.13 -10.02 18.47
N PHE A 540 2.62 -10.67 17.42
CA PHE A 540 2.90 -12.10 17.43
C PHE A 540 4.34 -12.37 17.90
N PRO A 541 4.63 -13.55 18.47
CA PRO A 541 5.98 -13.96 18.82
C PRO A 541 6.93 -13.89 17.61
N ARG A 542 7.97 -13.05 17.71
CA ARG A 542 9.00 -12.88 16.68
C ARG A 542 10.32 -12.41 17.30
N ALA A 543 11.40 -12.45 16.53
CA ALA A 543 12.72 -12.02 17.01
C ALA A 543 12.71 -10.59 17.59
N GLY A 544 11.99 -9.65 16.95
CA GLY A 544 11.90 -8.25 17.39
C GLY A 544 11.21 -8.01 18.73
N ASN A 545 10.52 -8.99 19.31
CA ASN A 545 9.89 -8.90 20.63
C ASN A 545 10.30 -10.06 21.56
N ASN A 546 11.44 -10.71 21.28
CA ASN A 546 11.94 -11.87 22.03
C ASN A 546 10.95 -13.05 22.09
N ASN A 547 10.22 -13.30 21.00
CA ASN A 547 9.21 -14.35 20.89
C ASN A 547 8.12 -14.24 21.98
N SER A 548 7.71 -13.02 22.30
CA SER A 548 6.74 -12.74 23.36
C SER A 548 5.31 -13.07 22.92
N PHE A 549 4.56 -13.72 23.80
CA PHE A 549 3.11 -13.93 23.68
C PHE A 549 2.28 -12.87 24.41
N LEU A 550 2.92 -11.84 24.99
CA LEU A 550 2.25 -10.84 25.83
C LEU A 550 1.07 -10.16 25.11
N TYR A 551 1.24 -9.86 23.83
CA TYR A 551 0.24 -9.18 22.99
C TYR A 551 -0.49 -10.11 22.03
N ALA A 552 -0.10 -11.39 21.95
CA ALA A 552 -0.72 -12.41 21.09
C ALA A 552 -1.93 -13.05 21.78
N ARG A 553 -2.86 -12.23 22.28
CA ARG A 553 -3.97 -12.66 23.14
C ARG A 553 -5.19 -11.73 23.07
N ARG A 554 -6.29 -12.14 23.70
CA ARG A 554 -7.50 -11.33 23.90
C ARG A 554 -7.91 -11.28 25.37
N GLN A 555 -8.00 -10.06 25.90
CA GLN A 555 -8.27 -9.78 27.31
C GLN A 555 -9.77 -9.84 27.64
N TRP A 556 -10.39 -11.03 27.52
CA TRP A 556 -11.84 -11.21 27.76
C TRP A 556 -12.29 -10.83 29.18
N ASN A 557 -11.38 -10.85 30.15
CA ASN A 557 -11.65 -10.38 31.51
C ASN A 557 -12.09 -8.91 31.56
N LEU A 558 -11.74 -8.08 30.57
CA LEU A 558 -12.09 -6.65 30.54
C LEU A 558 -13.60 -6.41 30.38
N ILE A 559 -14.31 -7.29 29.68
CA ILE A 559 -15.77 -7.21 29.50
C ILE A 559 -16.54 -7.96 30.58
N ASP A 560 -15.92 -8.97 31.20
CA ASP A 560 -16.52 -9.75 32.27
C ASP A 560 -16.49 -8.99 33.63
N ASP A 561 -15.60 -8.01 33.78
CA ASP A 561 -15.54 -7.15 34.97
C ASP A 561 -16.57 -6.01 34.91
N HIS A 562 -17.60 -6.12 35.74
CA HIS A 562 -18.64 -5.11 35.91
C HIS A 562 -18.13 -3.75 36.44
N LEU A 563 -16.90 -3.64 36.94
CA LEU A 563 -16.31 -2.37 37.36
C LEU A 563 -15.58 -1.65 36.22
N LEU A 564 -15.52 -2.22 35.02
CA LEU A 564 -14.90 -1.61 33.85
C LEU A 564 -15.92 -1.11 32.83
N ARG A 565 -15.52 -0.11 32.05
CA ARG A 565 -16.33 0.59 31.05
C ARG A 565 -16.42 -0.14 29.70
N TYR A 566 -15.57 -1.13 29.43
CA TYR A 566 -15.58 -1.92 28.17
C TYR A 566 -16.92 -2.62 27.92
N LYS A 567 -17.60 -3.07 28.99
CA LYS A 567 -18.94 -3.67 28.92
C LYS A 567 -19.98 -2.78 28.22
N PHE A 568 -19.82 -1.46 28.29
CA PHE A 568 -20.75 -0.51 27.67
C PHE A 568 -20.64 -0.52 26.15
N LEU A 569 -19.41 -0.63 25.62
CA LEU A 569 -19.15 -0.75 24.18
C LEU A 569 -19.64 -2.11 23.67
N ASN A 570 -19.34 -3.18 24.41
CA ASN A 570 -19.82 -4.54 24.10
C ASN A 570 -21.36 -4.61 24.02
N GLU A 571 -22.05 -4.01 24.98
CA GLU A 571 -23.51 -4.01 25.02
C GLU A 571 -24.13 -3.14 23.91
N PHE A 572 -23.46 -2.03 23.55
CA PHE A 572 -23.87 -1.23 22.40
C PHE A 572 -23.73 -2.02 21.09
N ASP A 573 -22.63 -2.74 20.91
CA ASP A 573 -22.42 -3.59 19.75
C ASP A 573 -23.49 -4.67 19.63
N ALA A 574 -23.77 -5.39 20.71
CA ALA A 574 -24.82 -6.39 20.76
C ALA A 574 -26.20 -5.79 20.38
N MET A 575 -26.50 -4.59 20.86
CA MET A 575 -27.75 -3.92 20.48
C MET A 575 -27.75 -3.46 19.03
N MET A 576 -26.63 -2.98 18.50
CA MET A 576 -26.49 -2.59 17.09
C MET A 576 -26.83 -3.78 16.18
N GLN A 577 -26.28 -4.97 16.45
CA GLN A 577 -26.55 -6.17 15.65
C GLN A 577 -27.99 -6.66 15.76
N ARG A 578 -28.55 -6.75 16.97
CA ARG A 578 -29.96 -7.13 17.17
C ARG A 578 -30.94 -6.17 16.50
N THR A 579 -30.57 -4.89 16.45
CA THR A 579 -31.38 -3.87 15.78
C THR A 579 -31.29 -4.04 14.26
N GLU A 580 -30.13 -4.41 13.72
CA GLU A 580 -30.00 -4.75 12.30
C GLU A 580 -30.79 -6.00 11.94
N GLU A 581 -30.71 -7.07 12.73
CA GLU A 581 -31.49 -8.29 12.50
C GLU A 581 -32.99 -7.99 12.42
N LYS A 582 -33.48 -7.08 13.28
CA LYS A 582 -34.88 -6.70 13.32
C LYS A 582 -35.34 -5.84 12.14
N TYR A 583 -34.54 -4.87 11.70
CA TYR A 583 -34.95 -3.87 10.70
C TYR A 583 -34.33 -4.07 9.32
N GLY A 584 -33.23 -4.82 9.22
CA GLY A 584 -32.65 -5.32 7.98
C GLY A 584 -32.04 -4.25 7.08
N TRP A 585 -31.27 -3.31 7.64
CA TRP A 585 -30.73 -2.22 6.81
C TRP A 585 -29.54 -2.60 5.95
N LEU A 586 -28.75 -3.62 6.29
CA LEU A 586 -27.63 -4.04 5.46
C LEU A 586 -28.11 -4.66 4.14
N HIS A 587 -29.21 -5.40 4.14
CA HIS A 587 -29.83 -5.92 2.91
C HIS A 587 -30.90 -4.98 2.32
N ALA A 588 -30.97 -3.73 2.78
CA ALA A 588 -31.78 -2.69 2.15
C ALA A 588 -30.95 -1.90 1.11
N PRO A 589 -31.60 -1.27 0.13
CA PRO A 589 -30.94 -0.34 -0.78
C PRO A 589 -30.16 0.74 -0.03
N GLN A 590 -29.20 1.33 -0.74
CA GLN A 590 -28.37 2.41 -0.24
C GLN A 590 -29.19 3.55 0.38
N ALA A 591 -28.68 4.10 1.48
CA ALA A 591 -29.35 5.16 2.22
C ALA A 591 -29.56 6.44 1.38
N TYR A 592 -30.62 7.17 1.70
CA TYR A 592 -30.79 8.55 1.23
C TYR A 592 -30.25 9.51 2.29
N ILE A 593 -29.15 10.19 2.00
CA ILE A 593 -28.55 11.18 2.91
C ILE A 593 -29.23 12.53 2.69
N SER A 594 -30.13 12.90 3.60
CA SER A 594 -30.83 14.19 3.55
C SER A 594 -29.99 15.36 4.07
N LEU A 595 -29.04 15.11 4.99
CA LEU A 595 -28.23 16.17 5.58
C LEU A 595 -26.81 15.69 5.87
N LYS A 596 -25.85 16.55 5.56
CA LYS A 596 -24.42 16.43 5.87
C LYS A 596 -23.91 17.84 6.17
N HIS A 597 -24.21 18.34 7.36
CA HIS A 597 -24.03 19.75 7.71
C HIS A 597 -22.65 19.98 8.32
N GLU A 598 -21.79 20.73 7.63
CA GLU A 598 -20.40 20.93 8.06
C GLU A 598 -20.25 21.81 9.31
N GLY A 599 -21.06 22.86 9.47
CA GLY A 599 -21.00 23.72 10.66
C GLY A 599 -21.41 22.95 11.93
N ASP A 600 -22.67 22.50 11.94
CA ASP A 600 -23.26 21.73 13.04
C ASP A 600 -22.67 20.32 13.23
N LYS A 601 -21.89 19.80 12.27
CA LYS A 601 -21.37 18.43 12.27
C LYS A 601 -22.48 17.37 12.43
N VAL A 602 -23.62 17.61 11.77
CA VAL A 602 -24.79 16.71 11.83
C VAL A 602 -24.98 15.97 10.52
N VAL A 603 -25.18 14.65 10.61
CA VAL A 603 -25.51 13.79 9.48
C VAL A 603 -26.88 13.17 9.70
N VAL A 604 -27.75 13.26 8.68
CA VAL A 604 -29.09 12.67 8.70
C VAL A 604 -29.33 11.88 7.42
N PHE A 605 -29.78 10.64 7.58
CA PHE A 605 -30.14 9.80 6.44
C PHE A 605 -31.31 8.86 6.75
N GLU A 606 -31.92 8.33 5.70
CA GLU A 606 -32.95 7.31 5.77
C GLU A 606 -32.46 6.01 5.12
N ARG A 607 -32.55 4.89 5.82
CA ARG A 607 -32.23 3.55 5.30
C ARG A 607 -33.17 2.51 5.91
N ALA A 608 -33.70 1.60 5.10
CA ALA A 608 -34.69 0.59 5.52
C ALA A 608 -35.95 1.14 6.24
N GLY A 609 -36.35 2.38 5.93
CA GLY A 609 -37.46 3.06 6.60
C GLY A 609 -37.14 3.56 8.01
N LEU A 610 -35.88 3.43 8.45
CA LEU A 610 -35.37 4.06 9.65
C LEU A 610 -34.85 5.47 9.33
N LEU A 611 -35.09 6.39 10.26
CA LEU A 611 -34.50 7.71 10.31
C LEU A 611 -33.27 7.69 11.20
N TRP A 612 -32.15 8.17 10.69
CA TRP A 612 -30.86 8.19 11.37
C TRP A 612 -30.40 9.61 11.57
N VAL A 613 -29.96 9.95 12.79
CA VAL A 613 -29.45 11.28 13.13
C VAL A 613 -28.17 11.10 13.94
N PHE A 614 -27.08 11.67 13.45
CA PHE A 614 -25.77 11.67 14.10
C PHE A 614 -25.34 13.11 14.35
N ASN A 615 -24.87 13.40 15.56
CA ASN A 615 -24.21 14.65 15.90
C ASN A 615 -22.75 14.36 16.26
N PHE A 616 -21.83 14.71 15.37
CA PHE A 616 -20.38 14.60 15.56
C PHE A 616 -19.76 15.87 16.16
N HIS A 617 -20.55 16.91 16.43
CA HIS A 617 -20.02 18.16 16.97
C HIS A 617 -19.31 17.88 18.30
N PRO A 618 -18.15 18.49 18.57
CA PRO A 618 -17.42 18.23 19.82
C PRO A 618 -18.12 18.79 21.08
N THR A 619 -18.81 19.93 20.95
CA THR A 619 -19.43 20.64 22.09
C THR A 619 -20.94 20.93 21.98
N ASN A 620 -21.45 21.28 20.80
CA ASN A 620 -22.82 21.75 20.63
C ASN A 620 -23.87 20.63 20.68
N SER A 621 -24.95 20.92 21.39
CA SER A 621 -26.17 20.11 21.46
C SER A 621 -27.32 20.91 20.87
N PHE A 622 -28.23 20.26 20.15
CA PHE A 622 -29.30 20.95 19.44
C PHE A 622 -30.67 20.49 19.95
N ALA A 623 -31.45 21.42 20.53
CA ALA A 623 -32.75 21.13 21.18
C ALA A 623 -33.89 20.83 20.18
N ASP A 624 -34.00 21.65 19.14
CA ASP A 624 -35.12 21.63 18.19
C ASP A 624 -34.63 21.49 16.74
N TYR A 625 -33.64 20.60 16.53
CA TYR A 625 -32.96 20.46 15.26
C TYR A 625 -33.90 19.93 14.19
N ARG A 626 -34.12 20.70 13.12
CA ARG A 626 -35.08 20.36 12.06
C ARG A 626 -34.43 19.42 11.05
N ILE A 627 -35.07 18.26 10.83
CA ILE A 627 -34.59 17.22 9.91
C ILE A 627 -35.69 16.82 8.94
N GLY A 628 -35.30 16.55 7.69
CA GLY A 628 -36.22 16.14 6.63
C GLY A 628 -36.54 14.64 6.70
N ILE A 629 -37.78 14.27 6.40
CA ILE A 629 -38.30 12.89 6.40
C ILE A 629 -39.22 12.69 5.19
N GLU A 630 -39.09 11.58 4.47
CA GLU A 630 -39.92 11.34 3.29
C GLU A 630 -41.33 10.88 3.64
N GLN A 631 -41.44 9.89 4.52
CA GLN A 631 -42.71 9.31 4.89
C GLN A 631 -43.29 10.04 6.10
N SER A 632 -44.51 10.56 5.95
CA SER A 632 -45.22 11.14 7.09
C SER A 632 -45.61 10.05 8.10
N GLY A 633 -45.62 10.40 9.38
CA GLY A 633 -46.02 9.50 10.45
C GLY A 633 -45.48 9.91 11.81
N THR A 634 -45.46 8.93 12.71
CA THR A 634 -44.88 9.06 14.05
C THR A 634 -43.71 8.10 14.18
N TYR A 635 -42.53 8.64 14.49
CA TYR A 635 -41.31 7.90 14.65
C TYR A 635 -40.97 7.70 16.13
N LYS A 636 -40.47 6.51 16.47
CA LYS A 636 -40.02 6.14 17.82
C LYS A 636 -38.54 5.75 17.76
N ILE A 637 -37.77 6.16 18.76
CA ILE A 637 -36.36 5.76 18.92
C ILE A 637 -36.28 4.24 19.12
N VAL A 638 -35.40 3.60 18.34
CA VAL A 638 -35.11 2.16 18.39
C VAL A 638 -33.67 1.87 18.79
N LEU A 639 -32.77 2.84 18.62
CA LEU A 639 -31.41 2.80 19.11
C LEU A 639 -30.98 4.22 19.52
N ASN A 640 -30.32 4.34 20.67
CA ASN A 640 -29.85 5.59 21.24
C ASN A 640 -28.45 5.39 21.82
N SER A 641 -27.42 5.99 21.22
CA SER A 641 -26.05 5.85 21.70
C SER A 641 -25.80 6.54 23.05
N ASP A 642 -26.65 7.50 23.46
CA ASP A 642 -26.53 8.24 24.72
C ASP A 642 -27.16 7.53 25.91
N SER A 643 -27.73 6.33 25.72
CA SER A 643 -28.33 5.56 26.82
C SER A 643 -27.29 5.22 27.90
N LEU A 644 -27.69 5.29 29.18
CA LEU A 644 -26.84 4.89 30.32
C LEU A 644 -26.37 3.44 30.21
N ARG A 645 -27.19 2.57 29.58
CA ARG A 645 -26.84 1.17 29.28
C ARG A 645 -25.55 1.05 28.46
N PHE A 646 -25.28 2.03 27.62
CA PHE A 646 -24.14 2.06 26.70
C PHE A 646 -23.08 3.06 27.15
N GLY A 647 -23.08 3.47 28.43
CA GLY A 647 -22.12 4.43 28.96
C GLY A 647 -22.29 5.85 28.41
N GLY A 648 -23.47 6.20 27.90
CA GLY A 648 -23.83 7.58 27.58
C GLY A 648 -24.33 8.35 28.81
N LEU A 649 -24.82 9.58 28.61
CA LEU A 649 -25.25 10.46 29.70
C LEU A 649 -26.75 10.43 30.00
N GLY A 650 -27.54 9.68 29.24
CA GLY A 650 -28.97 9.49 29.48
C GLY A 650 -29.82 10.75 29.22
N ARG A 651 -29.42 11.60 28.28
CA ARG A 651 -30.09 12.90 28.03
C ARG A 651 -31.33 12.78 27.15
N ILE A 652 -31.43 11.70 26.38
CA ILE A 652 -32.54 11.47 25.45
C ILE A 652 -33.55 10.50 26.06
N ASP A 653 -34.81 10.92 26.19
CA ASP A 653 -35.91 10.04 26.59
C ASP A 653 -36.34 9.15 25.42
N GLU A 654 -36.02 7.85 25.48
CA GLU A 654 -36.37 6.84 24.49
C GLU A 654 -37.90 6.62 24.33
N SER A 655 -38.70 7.11 25.28
CA SER A 655 -40.15 7.12 25.21
C SER A 655 -40.71 8.22 24.29
N THR A 656 -39.88 9.15 23.84
CA THR A 656 -40.25 10.25 22.94
C THR A 656 -40.83 9.73 21.61
N ARG A 657 -41.75 10.51 21.05
CA ARG A 657 -42.35 10.29 19.73
C ARG A 657 -42.14 11.52 18.88
N PHE A 658 -41.58 11.34 17.68
CA PHE A 658 -41.37 12.41 16.72
C PHE A 658 -42.50 12.42 15.71
N PHE A 659 -43.24 13.52 15.63
CA PHE A 659 -44.38 13.68 14.72
C PHE A 659 -43.95 14.49 13.50
N THR A 660 -44.19 13.96 12.30
CA THR A 660 -43.85 14.68 11.06
C THR A 660 -44.85 15.78 10.76
N THR A 661 -44.35 16.92 10.29
CA THR A 661 -45.14 18.03 9.73
C THR A 661 -44.96 18.07 8.22
N ALA A 662 -46.05 18.20 7.46
CA ALA A 662 -46.03 18.26 6.00
C ALA A 662 -45.48 19.61 5.51
N PHE A 663 -44.16 19.66 5.30
CA PHE A 663 -43.44 20.81 4.81
C PHE A 663 -42.06 20.35 4.32
N GLU A 664 -41.66 20.82 3.15
CA GLU A 664 -40.42 20.39 2.53
C GLU A 664 -39.20 20.88 3.30
N TRP A 665 -38.27 19.98 3.61
CA TRP A 665 -37.02 20.32 4.27
C TRP A 665 -35.91 19.38 3.81
N ASN A 666 -34.75 19.93 3.44
CA ASN A 666 -33.59 19.19 2.94
C ASN A 666 -33.94 18.16 1.84
N GLY A 667 -34.82 18.55 0.91
CA GLY A 667 -35.26 17.70 -0.21
C GLY A 667 -36.16 16.52 0.17
N ARG A 668 -36.79 16.55 1.35
CA ARG A 668 -37.79 15.56 1.80
C ARG A 668 -39.15 16.23 2.01
N LYS A 669 -40.23 15.47 1.82
CA LYS A 669 -41.61 16.01 1.84
C LYS A 669 -42.12 16.50 3.20
N ASN A 670 -41.53 16.02 4.29
CA ASN A 670 -41.93 16.36 5.65
C ASN A 670 -40.70 16.74 6.48
N TYR A 671 -40.92 17.34 7.64
CA TYR A 671 -39.88 17.48 8.66
C TYR A 671 -40.37 17.06 10.05
N THR A 672 -39.43 16.77 10.95
CA THR A 672 -39.64 16.76 12.40
C THR A 672 -38.53 17.57 13.07
N GLN A 673 -38.68 17.83 14.36
CA GLN A 673 -37.63 18.36 15.20
C GLN A 673 -37.16 17.29 16.17
N VAL A 674 -35.85 17.28 16.46
CA VAL A 674 -35.23 16.34 17.39
C VAL A 674 -34.30 17.08 18.34
N TYR A 675 -34.25 16.59 19.59
CA TYR A 675 -33.15 16.88 20.49
C TYR A 675 -32.01 15.92 20.19
N ILE A 676 -30.86 16.45 19.79
CA ILE A 676 -29.65 15.67 19.50
C ILE A 676 -28.44 16.26 20.23
N PRO A 677 -28.05 15.69 21.39
CA PRO A 677 -26.86 16.12 22.14
C PRO A 677 -25.55 15.94 21.36
N THR A 678 -24.52 16.66 21.79
CA THR A 678 -23.13 16.50 21.30
C THR A 678 -22.66 15.04 21.37
N ARG A 679 -21.99 14.56 20.31
CA ARG A 679 -21.45 13.20 20.18
C ARG A 679 -22.47 12.08 20.43
N THR A 680 -23.66 12.21 19.86
CA THR A 680 -24.72 11.20 19.99
C THR A 680 -25.30 10.78 18.64
N ALA A 681 -25.90 9.59 18.62
CA ALA A 681 -26.61 9.06 17.47
C ALA A 681 -27.93 8.43 17.91
N ILE A 682 -28.98 8.65 17.11
CA ILE A 682 -30.28 8.01 17.25
C ILE A 682 -30.69 7.36 15.93
N ALA A 683 -31.29 6.17 16.02
CA ALA A 683 -32.06 5.58 14.94
C ALA A 683 -33.52 5.47 15.40
N ALA A 684 -34.46 5.86 14.54
CA ALA A 684 -35.88 5.87 14.83
C ALA A 684 -36.69 5.18 13.72
N ALA A 685 -37.73 4.42 14.10
CA ALA A 685 -38.61 3.70 13.18
C ALA A 685 -40.02 4.30 13.18
N SER A 686 -40.68 4.29 12.03
CA SER A 686 -42.10 4.66 11.92
C SER A 686 -43.00 3.65 12.64
N THR A 687 -44.06 4.14 13.29
CA THR A 687 -45.07 3.35 14.02
C THR A 687 -46.20 2.81 13.13
N LEU A 688 -46.25 3.21 11.85
CA LEU A 688 -47.21 2.73 10.85
C LEU A 688 -46.53 1.72 9.92
N SER A 689 -47.09 0.51 9.82
CA SER A 689 -46.60 -0.61 8.98
C SER A 689 -46.71 -0.33 7.46
N ARG A 690 -45.69 -0.79 6.69
CA ARG A 690 -45.45 -0.89 5.20
C ARG A 690 -46.69 -1.04 4.26
N PRO A 691 -46.61 -0.90 2.89
CA PRO A 691 -45.47 -0.63 1.96
C PRO A 691 -45.77 0.38 0.78
N ALA A 692 -44.76 0.72 -0.06
CA ALA A 692 -44.74 0.58 -1.54
C ALA A 692 -43.68 1.47 -2.25
N ILE A 693 -42.93 0.85 -3.17
CA ILE A 693 -41.84 1.40 -3.99
C ILE A 693 -42.42 2.24 -5.15
N VAL A 694 -41.91 3.46 -5.37
CA VAL A 694 -42.18 4.25 -6.58
C VAL A 694 -40.88 4.81 -7.16
N ARG A 695 -40.54 4.36 -8.38
CA ARG A 695 -39.48 4.89 -9.24
C ARG A 695 -39.95 6.19 -9.92
N ARG A 696 -39.11 7.24 -9.96
CA ARG A 696 -39.06 8.15 -11.13
C ARG A 696 -37.78 9.01 -11.24
N ALA A 697 -37.45 9.24 -12.52
CA ALA A 697 -36.30 9.85 -13.19
C ALA A 697 -35.76 11.20 -12.67
N ILE A 698 -34.44 11.39 -12.81
CA ILE A 698 -33.72 12.66 -12.63
C ILE A 698 -33.24 13.18 -14.00
N GLN A 699 -33.54 14.45 -14.28
CA GLN A 699 -33.00 15.24 -15.40
C GLN A 699 -31.72 15.94 -14.96
N LYS A 700 -30.70 15.93 -15.85
CA LYS A 700 -29.40 16.57 -15.67
C LYS A 700 -29.51 18.10 -15.75
N ASN A 701 -28.79 18.81 -14.88
CA ASN A 701 -28.30 20.15 -15.17
C ASN A 701 -26.85 20.29 -14.72
N THR A 702 -26.04 20.77 -15.66
CA THR A 702 -24.60 20.97 -15.62
C THR A 702 -24.30 22.37 -15.12
N LEU A 703 -23.34 22.53 -14.20
CA LEU A 703 -22.73 23.84 -13.92
C LEU A 703 -21.21 23.73 -13.90
N GLN A 704 -20.59 24.60 -14.71
CA GLN A 704 -19.17 24.80 -14.89
C GLN A 704 -18.55 25.50 -13.67
N ALA A 705 -17.41 25.01 -13.20
CA ALA A 705 -16.56 25.70 -12.24
C ALA A 705 -15.58 26.61 -12.97
N SER A 706 -15.47 27.88 -12.54
CA SER A 706 -14.42 28.80 -12.97
C SER A 706 -13.65 29.32 -11.75
N SER A 707 -12.32 29.21 -11.87
CA SER A 707 -11.23 29.68 -11.01
C SER A 707 -11.41 31.04 -10.34
N ILE A 708 -11.13 31.12 -9.02
CA ILE A 708 -11.00 32.38 -8.27
C ILE A 708 -9.52 32.61 -7.96
N ARG A 709 -8.99 33.75 -8.42
CA ARG A 709 -7.62 34.24 -8.22
C ARG A 709 -7.45 34.88 -6.83
N TRP A 710 -6.22 34.78 -6.30
CA TRP A 710 -5.70 35.48 -5.12
C TRP A 710 -6.11 36.96 -5.07
N GLN A 711 -7.04 37.31 -4.17
CA GLN A 711 -7.41 38.69 -3.84
C GLN A 711 -6.60 39.17 -2.62
N SER A 712 -6.00 40.35 -2.72
CA SER A 712 -5.34 41.06 -1.62
C SER A 712 -6.37 41.61 -0.62
N THR A 713 -6.15 41.45 0.68
CA THR A 713 -6.93 42.10 1.76
C THR A 713 -6.27 43.42 2.22
N GLU A 714 -7.04 44.33 2.86
CA GLU A 714 -6.56 45.65 3.33
C GLU A 714 -5.86 45.61 4.71
N ALA A 715 -5.44 44.43 5.20
CA ALA A 715 -4.84 44.24 6.53
C ALA A 715 -3.40 44.77 6.63
N LYS A 716 -3.21 46.10 6.64
CA LYS A 716 -1.87 46.70 6.42
C LYS A 716 -0.87 46.58 7.58
N HIS A 717 -1.31 46.63 8.84
CA HIS A 717 -0.39 46.72 9.98
C HIS A 717 -0.85 45.89 11.18
N GLY A 718 0.09 45.14 11.76
CA GLY A 718 -0.04 44.41 13.01
C GLY A 718 1.12 44.69 13.96
N LYS A 719 1.04 44.14 15.16
CA LYS A 719 2.08 44.24 16.20
C LYS A 719 2.46 42.84 16.69
N ILE A 720 3.74 42.63 16.93
CA ILE A 720 4.26 41.37 17.46
C ILE A 720 3.66 41.13 18.85
N HIS A 721 2.92 40.04 18.97
CA HIS A 721 2.21 39.65 20.17
C HIS A 721 3.07 38.72 21.04
N GLN A 722 3.70 37.73 20.41
CA GLN A 722 4.53 36.72 21.08
C GLN A 722 5.63 36.21 20.16
N VAL A 723 6.78 35.82 20.74
CA VAL A 723 7.91 35.21 20.03
C VAL A 723 8.26 33.91 20.76
N ILE A 724 8.32 32.80 20.02
CA ILE A 724 8.60 31.44 20.52
C ILE A 724 9.60 30.77 19.56
N GLY A 725 10.90 30.96 19.80
CA GLY A 725 11.93 30.56 18.84
C GLY A 725 11.65 31.17 17.47
N ALA A 726 11.64 30.36 16.42
CA ALA A 726 11.36 30.81 15.05
C ALA A 726 9.87 31.12 14.75
N VAL A 727 8.96 30.97 15.73
CA VAL A 727 7.53 31.28 15.57
C VAL A 727 7.24 32.65 16.17
N VAL A 728 6.61 33.51 15.37
CA VAL A 728 6.23 34.86 15.79
C VAL A 728 4.72 35.02 15.60
N ASP A 729 3.99 35.27 16.68
CA ASP A 729 2.56 35.56 16.62
C ASP A 729 2.38 37.08 16.49
N VAL A 730 1.61 37.52 15.48
CA VAL A 730 1.36 38.93 15.15
C VAL A 730 -0.12 39.23 15.29
N LYS A 731 -0.47 40.25 16.08
CA LYS A 731 -1.84 40.71 16.29
C LYS A 731 -2.18 41.90 15.40
N PHE A 732 -3.28 41.82 14.68
CA PHE A 732 -3.81 42.88 13.83
C PHE A 732 -4.95 43.62 14.56
N ASP A 733 -5.07 44.92 14.30
CA ASP A 733 -6.10 45.75 14.91
C ASP A 733 -7.47 45.58 14.19
N THR A 734 -7.52 44.82 13.09
CA THR A 734 -8.70 44.60 12.24
C THR A 734 -9.09 43.12 12.18
N GLU A 735 -10.38 42.84 11.93
CA GLU A 735 -10.88 41.48 11.65
C GLU A 735 -10.42 40.91 10.29
N GLN A 736 -9.94 41.77 9.38
CA GLN A 736 -9.26 41.32 8.17
C GLN A 736 -7.84 40.91 8.51
N LEU A 737 -7.52 39.63 8.29
CA LEU A 737 -6.20 39.06 8.52
C LEU A 737 -5.47 38.80 7.20
N PRO A 738 -4.13 38.89 7.19
CA PRO A 738 -3.32 38.45 6.05
C PRO A 738 -3.60 36.98 5.71
N PRO A 739 -3.80 36.62 4.43
CA PRO A 739 -3.92 35.24 3.99
C PRO A 739 -2.77 34.34 4.44
N ILE A 740 -3.02 33.04 4.54
CA ILE A 740 -1.95 32.04 4.73
C ILE A 740 -0.99 32.12 3.54
N LEU A 741 0.31 31.94 3.79
CA LEU A 741 1.44 32.12 2.88
C LEU A 741 1.84 33.57 2.57
N ASN A 742 1.09 34.59 2.99
CA ASN A 742 1.56 35.97 2.85
C ASN A 742 2.81 36.22 3.69
N ALA A 743 3.71 37.06 3.16
CA ALA A 743 4.87 37.55 3.87
C ALA A 743 4.51 38.82 4.66
N LEU A 744 4.92 38.86 5.92
CA LEU A 744 4.95 40.07 6.74
C LEU A 744 6.39 40.56 6.88
N GLU A 745 6.55 41.88 6.92
CA GLU A 745 7.83 42.55 7.11
C GLU A 745 7.88 43.22 8.48
N THR A 746 8.96 42.97 9.23
CA THR A 746 9.24 43.63 10.51
C THR A 746 10.71 44.07 10.59
N ASP A 747 10.99 45.11 11.37
CA ASP A 747 12.35 45.51 11.70
C ASP A 747 12.85 44.70 12.91
N ASN A 748 14.06 44.15 12.80
CA ASN A 748 14.79 43.51 13.89
C ASN A 748 16.18 44.15 14.00
N GLY A 749 16.32 45.17 14.86
CA GLY A 749 17.62 45.82 15.12
C GLY A 749 18.19 46.58 13.92
N GLY A 750 17.35 47.16 13.06
CA GLY A 750 17.76 47.84 11.83
C GLY A 750 17.95 46.91 10.63
N GLN A 751 17.70 45.61 10.78
CA GLN A 751 17.66 44.62 9.69
C GLN A 751 16.23 44.19 9.40
N LYS A 752 15.94 43.97 8.12
CA LYS A 752 14.62 43.54 7.65
C LYS A 752 14.44 42.03 7.90
N LEU A 753 13.40 41.66 8.65
CA LEU A 753 13.02 40.27 8.90
C LEU A 753 11.69 39.96 8.20
N ILE A 754 11.67 38.86 7.45
CA ILE A 754 10.46 38.33 6.80
C ILE A 754 9.84 37.23 7.65
N LEU A 755 8.53 37.33 7.85
CA LEU A 755 7.72 36.34 8.56
C LEU A 755 6.63 35.81 7.62
N GLU A 756 6.54 34.50 7.41
CA GLU A 756 5.49 33.91 6.57
C GLU A 756 4.29 33.49 7.42
N VAL A 757 3.08 33.87 7.02
CA VAL A 757 1.84 33.49 7.72
C VAL A 757 1.56 32.00 7.55
N ALA A 758 1.56 31.27 8.65
CA ALA A 758 1.37 29.82 8.67
C ALA A 758 -0.03 29.40 9.16
N GLN A 759 -0.65 30.16 10.07
CA GLN A 759 -1.96 29.83 10.65
C GLN A 759 -2.66 31.07 11.21
N HIS A 760 -3.99 31.07 11.25
CA HIS A 760 -4.80 32.05 12.00
C HIS A 760 -5.20 31.44 13.35
N LEU A 761 -4.91 32.13 14.46
CA LEU A 761 -5.09 31.60 15.83
C LEU A 761 -6.37 32.09 16.54
N GLY A 762 -7.07 33.08 15.97
CA GLY A 762 -8.20 33.79 16.61
C GLY A 762 -7.77 35.12 17.25
N GLU A 763 -8.73 35.92 17.73
CA GLU A 763 -8.50 37.26 18.31
C GLU A 763 -7.65 38.22 17.45
N ASN A 764 -7.82 38.13 16.14
CA ASN A 764 -7.04 38.85 15.13
C ASN A 764 -5.52 38.56 15.20
N VAL A 765 -5.12 37.40 15.70
CA VAL A 765 -3.72 36.95 15.76
C VAL A 765 -3.44 35.95 14.65
N VAL A 766 -2.36 36.18 13.92
CA VAL A 766 -1.78 35.22 12.97
C VAL A 766 -0.48 34.67 13.52
N ARG A 767 -0.27 33.37 13.35
CA ARG A 767 0.99 32.69 13.62
C ARG A 767 1.85 32.73 12.37
N THR A 768 3.08 33.20 12.54
CA THR A 768 4.05 33.30 11.44
C THR A 768 5.32 32.52 11.75
N ILE A 769 6.04 32.14 10.69
CA ILE A 769 7.34 31.49 10.76
C ILE A 769 8.38 32.48 10.25
N ALA A 770 9.42 32.73 11.04
CA ALA A 770 10.52 33.61 10.67
C ALA A 770 11.47 32.96 9.65
N MET A 771 11.88 33.74 8.65
CA MET A 771 12.86 33.34 7.63
C MET A 771 14.32 33.59 8.06
N ASP A 772 14.54 34.26 9.19
CA ASP A 772 15.85 34.52 9.78
C ASP A 772 15.73 34.61 11.32
N GLY A 773 16.85 34.76 12.02
CA GLY A 773 16.94 34.83 13.47
C GLY A 773 15.96 35.86 14.09
N THR A 774 15.31 35.45 15.17
CA THR A 774 14.34 36.27 15.92
C THR A 774 14.98 36.95 17.14
N GLU A 775 16.27 36.74 17.37
CA GLU A 775 17.02 37.39 18.45
C GLU A 775 16.94 38.91 18.30
N GLY A 776 16.51 39.61 19.34
CA GLY A 776 16.32 41.07 19.32
C GLY A 776 14.89 41.54 19.04
N LEU A 777 13.99 40.64 18.62
CA LEU A 777 12.60 40.98 18.33
C LEU A 777 11.81 41.25 19.62
N VAL A 778 11.19 42.43 19.72
CA VAL A 778 10.45 42.86 20.92
C VAL A 778 8.93 42.83 20.72
N ARG A 779 8.20 42.47 21.78
CA ARG A 779 6.73 42.55 21.77
C ARG A 779 6.28 43.99 21.53
N GLY A 780 5.25 44.16 20.72
CA GLY A 780 4.73 45.46 20.30
C GLY A 780 5.43 46.06 19.07
N ALA A 781 6.53 45.47 18.58
CA ALA A 781 7.16 45.89 17.33
C ALA A 781 6.19 45.73 16.14
N ARG A 782 6.31 46.63 15.16
CA ARG A 782 5.38 46.72 14.03
C ARG A 782 5.73 45.67 12.98
N ALA A 783 4.74 44.87 12.58
CA ALA A 783 4.81 43.99 11.41
C ALA A 783 3.80 44.48 10.36
N SER A 784 4.19 44.52 9.10
CA SER A 784 3.32 44.98 7.99
C SER A 784 3.12 43.86 6.99
N ASP A 785 1.87 43.63 6.57
CA ASP A 785 1.57 42.68 5.50
C ASP A 785 2.07 43.24 4.17
N THR A 786 2.82 42.43 3.43
CA THR A 786 3.29 42.78 2.09
C THR A 786 2.19 42.62 1.04
N GLY A 787 1.10 41.92 1.38
CA GLY A 787 -0.04 41.66 0.50
C GLY A 787 0.20 40.53 -0.51
N ALA A 788 1.37 39.90 -0.48
CA ALA A 788 1.76 38.80 -1.34
C ALA A 788 2.58 37.76 -0.55
N PRO A 789 2.74 36.54 -1.07
CA PRO A 789 3.74 35.60 -0.57
C PRO A 789 5.17 36.14 -0.70
N ILE A 790 6.16 35.40 -0.20
CA ILE A 790 7.58 35.78 -0.37
C ILE A 790 7.89 35.91 -1.87
N MET A 791 8.31 37.12 -2.28
CA MET A 791 8.60 37.48 -3.67
C MET A 791 10.11 37.65 -3.92
N ILE A 792 10.68 36.80 -4.77
CA ILE A 792 12.12 36.76 -5.05
C ILE A 792 12.46 37.37 -6.41
N PRO A 793 13.66 37.95 -6.62
CA PRO A 793 14.11 38.36 -7.95
C PRO A 793 14.38 37.15 -8.84
N VAL A 794 13.95 37.22 -10.10
CA VAL A 794 14.16 36.17 -11.10
C VAL A 794 14.73 36.74 -12.40
N GLY A 795 15.27 35.87 -13.25
CA GLY A 795 15.80 36.17 -14.58
C GLY A 795 17.32 36.30 -14.66
N PRO A 796 17.88 36.68 -15.81
CA PRO A 796 19.31 36.54 -16.09
C PRO A 796 20.24 37.23 -15.09
N GLY A 797 19.77 38.27 -14.41
CA GLY A 797 20.51 38.95 -13.35
C GLY A 797 20.82 38.08 -12.13
N THR A 798 20.16 36.93 -11.95
CA THR A 798 20.43 35.96 -10.88
C THR A 798 21.56 34.98 -11.22
N LEU A 799 22.01 34.92 -12.49
CA LEU A 799 23.08 34.04 -12.92
C LEU A 799 24.43 34.54 -12.37
N GLY A 800 25.23 33.62 -11.83
CA GLY A 800 26.49 33.87 -11.15
C GLY A 800 26.34 34.55 -9.77
N ARG A 801 25.11 34.67 -9.26
CA ARG A 801 24.80 35.30 -7.96
C ARG A 801 24.43 34.27 -6.92
N ILE A 802 24.66 34.61 -5.65
CA ILE A 802 24.22 33.83 -4.50
C ILE A 802 23.10 34.60 -3.78
N MET A 803 21.95 33.96 -3.57
CA MET A 803 20.83 34.53 -2.83
C MET A 803 20.38 33.63 -1.67
N ASN A 804 19.81 34.25 -0.65
CA ASN A 804 19.15 33.56 0.45
C ASN A 804 17.69 33.17 0.11
N VAL A 805 16.97 32.60 1.07
CA VAL A 805 15.57 32.17 0.92
C VAL A 805 14.60 33.29 0.53
N THR A 806 14.82 34.53 0.98
CA THR A 806 13.99 35.71 0.65
C THR A 806 14.38 36.37 -0.67
N GLY A 807 15.41 35.87 -1.34
CA GLY A 807 15.91 36.40 -2.61
C GLY A 807 16.85 37.60 -2.46
N ASP A 808 17.36 37.85 -1.26
CA ASP A 808 18.37 38.88 -1.00
C ASP A 808 19.77 38.34 -1.30
N PRO A 809 20.66 39.14 -1.93
CA PRO A 809 22.01 38.69 -2.28
C PRO A 809 22.89 38.55 -1.05
N ILE A 810 23.63 37.45 -0.98
CA ILE A 810 24.58 37.13 0.10
C ILE A 810 26.03 36.98 -0.39
N ASP A 811 26.31 37.43 -1.61
CA ASP A 811 27.63 37.34 -2.27
C ASP A 811 28.47 38.62 -2.20
N GLU A 812 28.04 39.63 -1.43
CA GLU A 812 28.70 40.94 -1.28
C GLU A 812 28.85 41.75 -2.60
N ARG A 813 28.21 41.33 -3.71
CA ARG A 813 28.30 41.99 -5.03
C ARG A 813 27.22 43.05 -5.26
N GLY A 814 26.61 43.56 -4.18
CA GLY A 814 25.52 44.53 -4.22
C GLY A 814 24.18 43.95 -4.70
N PRO A 815 23.15 44.78 -4.94
CA PRO A 815 21.81 44.30 -5.32
C PRO A 815 21.77 43.49 -6.63
N ILE A 816 20.91 42.47 -6.69
CA ILE A 816 20.63 41.72 -7.93
C ILE A 816 19.80 42.60 -8.87
N LYS A 817 20.31 42.81 -10.09
CA LYS A 817 19.60 43.56 -11.14
C LYS A 817 18.54 42.65 -11.80
N GLY A 818 17.39 42.50 -11.15
CA GLY A 818 16.24 41.73 -11.67
C GLY A 818 15.16 42.64 -12.28
N THR A 819 14.55 42.21 -13.39
CA THR A 819 13.43 42.93 -14.04
C THR A 819 12.07 42.51 -13.49
N LYS A 820 11.95 41.30 -12.92
CA LYS A 820 10.71 40.70 -12.43
C LYS A 820 10.92 40.04 -11.06
N ARG A 821 9.87 40.04 -10.22
CA ARG A 821 9.80 39.23 -9.00
C ARG A 821 8.65 38.25 -9.07
N LEU A 822 8.86 37.03 -8.61
CA LEU A 822 7.86 35.95 -8.60
C LEU A 822 7.68 35.37 -7.18
N PRO A 823 6.49 34.85 -6.85
CA PRO A 823 6.23 34.23 -5.55
C PRO A 823 6.91 32.86 -5.48
N ILE A 824 7.43 32.49 -4.31
CA ILE A 824 8.01 31.16 -4.11
C ILE A 824 6.96 30.03 -4.09
N HIS A 825 5.72 30.39 -3.74
CA HIS A 825 4.55 29.51 -3.76
C HIS A 825 3.81 29.69 -5.08
N ALA A 826 3.79 28.64 -5.89
CA ALA A 826 3.13 28.60 -7.18
C ALA A 826 2.43 27.25 -7.37
N GLU A 827 1.36 27.23 -8.17
CA GLU A 827 0.72 25.99 -8.60
C GLU A 827 1.55 25.31 -9.68
N ALA A 828 1.44 23.98 -9.78
CA ALA A 828 2.07 23.23 -10.86
C ALA A 828 1.49 23.61 -12.23
N PRO A 829 2.27 23.51 -13.33
CA PRO A 829 1.76 23.74 -14.67
C PRO A 829 0.54 22.86 -15.00
N PRO A 830 -0.52 23.40 -15.61
CA PRO A 830 -1.72 22.63 -15.91
C PRO A 830 -1.40 21.55 -16.95
N PHE A 831 -2.12 20.43 -16.90
CA PHE A 831 -1.89 19.26 -17.76
C PHE A 831 -1.86 19.59 -19.26
N VAL A 832 -2.64 20.58 -19.70
CA VAL A 832 -2.69 21.03 -21.11
C VAL A 832 -1.39 21.64 -21.61
N ASP A 833 -0.54 22.14 -20.72
CA ASP A 833 0.73 22.80 -21.05
C ASP A 833 1.93 21.87 -20.87
N GLN A 834 1.72 20.68 -20.29
CA GLN A 834 2.75 19.66 -20.12
C GLN A 834 3.00 18.91 -21.44
N SER A 835 4.27 18.54 -21.70
CA SER A 835 4.61 17.71 -22.85
C SER A 835 4.33 16.23 -22.57
N THR A 836 3.95 15.48 -23.60
CA THR A 836 3.70 14.02 -23.54
C THR A 836 4.84 13.19 -24.14
N SER A 837 5.86 13.83 -24.72
CA SER A 837 7.01 13.15 -25.31
C SER A 837 8.06 12.81 -24.27
N ALA A 838 8.42 11.52 -24.18
CA ALA A 838 9.55 11.06 -23.38
C ALA A 838 10.85 11.23 -24.18
N GLU A 839 11.73 12.12 -23.72
CA GLU A 839 13.03 12.38 -24.33
C GLU A 839 14.16 12.11 -23.33
N VAL A 840 15.25 11.50 -23.80
CA VAL A 840 16.44 11.23 -22.98
C VAL A 840 17.33 12.47 -22.95
N LEU A 841 17.71 12.89 -21.75
CA LEU A 841 18.75 13.88 -21.52
C LEU A 841 20.11 13.19 -21.52
N VAL A 842 20.88 13.39 -22.60
CA VAL A 842 22.24 12.85 -22.72
C VAL A 842 23.21 13.67 -21.87
N THR A 843 23.77 13.03 -20.85
CA THR A 843 24.62 13.68 -19.82
C THR A 843 26.10 13.71 -20.20
N GLY A 844 26.52 12.87 -21.15
CA GLY A 844 27.92 12.66 -21.50
C GLY A 844 28.67 11.78 -20.50
N ILE A 845 27.99 11.19 -19.51
CA ILE A 845 28.53 10.26 -18.52
C ILE A 845 28.12 8.84 -18.91
N LYS A 846 29.07 8.00 -19.31
CA LYS A 846 28.83 6.66 -19.88
C LYS A 846 27.89 5.79 -19.06
N VAL A 847 28.13 5.68 -17.75
CA VAL A 847 27.34 4.82 -16.86
C VAL A 847 25.89 5.30 -16.73
N VAL A 848 25.68 6.62 -16.70
CA VAL A 848 24.34 7.22 -16.65
C VAL A 848 23.64 7.01 -17.98
N ASP A 849 24.25 7.46 -19.07
CA ASP A 849 23.63 7.44 -20.38
C ASP A 849 23.33 6.00 -20.85
N LEU A 850 24.18 5.03 -20.51
CA LEU A 850 23.94 3.63 -20.86
C LEU A 850 22.92 2.94 -19.95
N LEU A 851 23.11 3.00 -18.62
CA LEU A 851 22.39 2.12 -17.67
C LEU A 851 21.25 2.82 -16.92
N ALA A 852 21.36 4.13 -16.67
CA ALA A 852 20.36 4.90 -15.95
C ALA A 852 20.02 6.21 -16.68
N PRO A 853 19.58 6.16 -17.96
CA PRO A 853 19.40 7.35 -18.79
C PRO A 853 18.41 8.32 -18.15
N TYR A 854 18.74 9.61 -18.12
CA TYR A 854 17.89 10.62 -17.49
C TYR A 854 16.79 11.11 -18.43
N ALA A 855 15.64 11.40 -17.85
CA ALA A 855 14.50 11.96 -18.55
C ALA A 855 14.61 13.48 -18.63
N ARG A 856 14.38 14.07 -19.82
CA ARG A 856 14.20 15.52 -19.95
C ARG A 856 12.93 15.94 -19.21
N GLY A 857 13.09 16.84 -18.25
CA GLY A 857 12.06 17.25 -17.29
C GLY A 857 11.75 16.25 -16.18
N GLY A 858 12.58 15.21 -16.04
CA GLY A 858 12.39 14.18 -15.04
C GLY A 858 12.99 14.51 -13.67
N LYS A 859 12.70 13.65 -12.71
CA LYS A 859 13.18 13.74 -11.33
C LYS A 859 14.16 12.61 -11.05
N ILE A 860 15.39 12.97 -10.73
CA ILE A 860 16.48 12.02 -10.50
C ILE A 860 16.85 12.04 -9.02
N GLY A 861 16.84 10.86 -8.39
CA GLY A 861 17.39 10.69 -7.05
C GLY A 861 18.85 10.25 -7.09
N LEU A 862 19.73 11.02 -6.46
CA LEU A 862 21.15 10.73 -6.31
C LEU A 862 21.45 10.21 -4.89
N PHE A 863 21.71 8.91 -4.79
CA PHE A 863 21.92 8.19 -3.53
C PHE A 863 23.39 7.95 -3.27
N GLY A 864 23.78 7.84 -2.00
CA GLY A 864 25.14 7.48 -1.61
C GLY A 864 25.54 7.99 -0.22
N GLY A 865 26.56 7.38 0.38
CA GLY A 865 27.13 7.84 1.64
C GLY A 865 27.99 9.10 1.51
N ALA A 866 28.49 9.63 2.63
CA ALA A 866 29.52 10.66 2.58
C ALA A 866 30.81 10.12 1.93
N GLY A 867 31.47 10.94 1.11
CA GLY A 867 32.77 10.61 0.50
C GLY A 867 32.74 9.82 -0.81
N VAL A 868 31.58 9.39 -1.32
CA VAL A 868 31.47 8.62 -2.58
C VAL A 868 31.51 9.48 -3.87
N GLY A 869 31.70 10.79 -3.75
CA GLY A 869 31.87 11.70 -4.89
C GLY A 869 30.59 12.39 -5.42
N LYS A 870 29.53 12.56 -4.61
CA LYS A 870 28.26 13.21 -5.03
C LYS A 870 28.44 14.61 -5.60
N THR A 871 29.17 15.48 -4.88
CA THR A 871 29.39 16.87 -5.26
C THR A 871 30.15 16.97 -6.58
N VAL A 872 31.19 16.14 -6.74
CA VAL A 872 31.97 16.03 -7.98
C VAL A 872 31.08 15.58 -9.15
N PHE A 873 30.17 14.63 -8.91
CA PHE A 873 29.22 14.17 -9.92
C PHE A 873 28.21 15.26 -10.32
N ILE A 874 27.67 16.02 -9.36
CA ILE A 874 26.77 17.15 -9.61
C ILE A 874 27.49 18.25 -10.41
N GLN A 875 28.71 18.61 -10.02
CA GLN A 875 29.51 19.60 -10.73
C GLN A 875 29.82 19.18 -12.17
N GLU A 876 30.16 17.91 -12.39
CA GLU A 876 30.40 17.42 -13.75
C GLU A 876 29.13 17.48 -14.61
N LEU A 877 27.96 17.15 -14.05
CA LEU A 877 26.69 17.31 -14.75
C LEU A 877 26.42 18.77 -15.13
N ILE A 878 26.65 19.72 -14.21
CA ILE A 878 26.52 21.16 -14.49
C ILE A 878 27.47 21.57 -15.63
N ASN A 879 28.74 21.16 -15.56
CA ASN A 879 29.75 21.46 -16.57
C ASN A 879 29.40 20.87 -17.95
N ASN A 880 29.01 19.60 -18.01
CA ASN A 880 28.71 18.92 -19.27
C ASN A 880 27.49 19.52 -19.97
N ILE A 881 26.47 19.90 -19.20
CA ILE A 881 25.24 20.48 -19.74
C ILE A 881 25.47 21.92 -20.21
N ALA A 882 26.24 22.70 -19.43
CA ALA A 882 26.65 24.05 -19.81
C ALA A 882 27.45 24.07 -21.13
N LYS A 883 28.26 23.04 -21.39
CA LYS A 883 29.10 22.89 -22.59
C LYS A 883 28.34 22.27 -23.78
N ALA A 884 27.48 21.27 -23.56
CA ALA A 884 26.87 20.47 -24.62
C ALA A 884 25.47 20.93 -25.04
N HIS A 885 24.66 21.46 -24.11
CA HIS A 885 23.22 21.73 -24.35
C HIS A 885 22.82 23.20 -24.22
N GLY A 886 23.72 24.06 -23.74
CA GLY A 886 23.47 25.51 -23.66
C GLY A 886 22.45 25.97 -22.61
N GLY A 887 21.88 25.06 -21.82
CA GLY A 887 20.88 25.36 -20.80
C GLY A 887 21.43 26.01 -19.52
N TYR A 888 20.50 26.48 -18.68
CA TYR A 888 20.80 27.09 -17.37
C TYR A 888 20.71 26.08 -16.22
N SER A 889 21.47 26.33 -15.15
CA SER A 889 21.42 25.50 -13.94
C SER A 889 21.01 26.34 -12.72
N VAL A 890 20.24 25.76 -11.82
CA VAL A 890 19.90 26.36 -10.52
C VAL A 890 20.34 25.38 -9.44
N PHE A 891 21.24 25.83 -8.57
CA PHE A 891 21.71 25.04 -7.44
C PHE A 891 21.04 25.51 -6.16
N THR A 892 20.42 24.58 -5.44
CA THR A 892 19.69 24.86 -4.20
C THR A 892 20.30 24.08 -3.04
N GLY A 893 21.06 24.78 -2.20
CA GLY A 893 21.67 24.25 -0.99
C GLY A 893 20.73 24.33 0.20
N VAL A 894 20.06 23.23 0.55
CA VAL A 894 19.09 23.14 1.66
C VAL A 894 19.77 22.60 2.91
N GLY A 895 20.03 23.49 3.87
CA GLY A 895 20.73 23.11 5.11
C GLY A 895 22.18 22.73 4.82
N GLU A 896 22.83 23.45 3.93
CA GLU A 896 24.24 23.29 3.58
C GLU A 896 25.16 23.96 4.61
N ARG A 897 26.38 23.45 4.74
CA ARG A 897 27.41 24.12 5.55
C ARG A 897 27.99 25.28 4.76
N THR A 898 28.20 26.42 5.41
CA THR A 898 28.79 27.62 4.79
C THR A 898 30.12 27.33 4.09
N ARG A 899 30.96 26.47 4.69
CA ARG A 899 32.23 26.04 4.08
C ARG A 899 32.01 25.31 2.76
N GLU A 900 31.10 24.33 2.73
CA GLU A 900 30.83 23.50 1.55
C GLU A 900 30.22 24.31 0.41
N GLY A 901 29.31 25.25 0.72
CA GLY A 901 28.76 26.19 -0.26
C GLY A 901 29.81 27.18 -0.80
N ASN A 902 30.72 27.65 0.05
CA ASN A 902 31.81 28.54 -0.36
C ASN A 902 32.83 27.82 -1.25
N ASP A 903 33.22 26.60 -0.88
CA ASP A 903 34.13 25.76 -1.67
C ASP A 903 33.51 25.51 -3.06
N LEU A 904 32.23 25.12 -3.11
CA LEU A 904 31.50 24.91 -4.37
C LEU A 904 31.48 26.17 -5.26
N TYR A 905 31.25 27.35 -4.67
CA TYR A 905 31.21 28.60 -5.42
C TYR A 905 32.56 28.94 -6.05
N HIS A 906 33.66 28.76 -5.32
CA HIS A 906 35.00 28.98 -5.85
C HIS A 906 35.41 27.92 -6.88
N GLU A 907 35.07 26.65 -6.66
CA GLU A 907 35.31 25.59 -7.65
C GLU A 907 34.55 25.87 -8.97
N MET A 908 33.32 26.40 -8.90
CA MET A 908 32.59 26.83 -10.08
C MET A 908 33.22 28.05 -10.79
N GLN A 909 33.97 28.89 -10.09
CA GLN A 909 34.74 29.98 -10.69
C GLN A 909 35.99 29.44 -11.39
N GLU A 910 36.72 28.53 -10.73
CA GLU A 910 37.93 27.89 -11.28
C GLU A 910 37.63 27.09 -12.55
N THR A 911 36.48 26.40 -12.58
CA THR A 911 35.99 25.64 -13.73
C THR A 911 35.31 26.50 -14.80
N GLN A 912 35.28 27.82 -14.63
CA GLN A 912 34.66 28.81 -15.53
C GLN A 912 33.15 28.66 -15.77
N VAL A 913 32.45 27.90 -14.91
CA VAL A 913 30.97 27.80 -14.89
C VAL A 913 30.36 29.12 -14.40
N ILE A 914 31.01 29.75 -13.42
CA ILE A 914 30.72 31.11 -12.95
C ILE A 914 31.82 32.03 -13.45
N GLN A 915 31.43 33.03 -14.22
CA GLN A 915 32.33 34.08 -14.70
C GLN A 915 31.91 35.41 -14.09
N LEU A 916 32.78 36.00 -13.26
CA LEU A 916 32.47 37.23 -12.53
C LEU A 916 32.27 38.44 -13.45
N ASP A 917 33.04 38.49 -14.54
CA ASP A 917 33.01 39.55 -15.56
C ASP A 917 32.45 39.05 -16.92
N GLY A 918 31.80 37.88 -16.93
CA GLY A 918 31.30 37.20 -18.13
C GLY A 918 29.89 36.60 -17.97
N GLU A 919 29.44 35.82 -18.94
CA GLU A 919 28.11 35.18 -18.92
C GLU A 919 28.15 33.90 -18.08
N SER A 920 27.69 33.99 -16.83
CA SER A 920 27.49 32.84 -15.95
C SER A 920 26.24 32.05 -16.35
N LYS A 921 26.25 30.72 -16.15
CA LYS A 921 25.11 29.84 -16.50
C LYS A 921 24.40 29.19 -15.31
N VAL A 922 24.84 29.49 -14.09
CA VAL A 922 24.30 28.91 -12.86
C VAL A 922 23.80 29.99 -11.91
N SER A 923 22.66 29.79 -11.25
CA SER A 923 22.19 30.60 -10.13
C SER A 923 22.23 29.79 -8.83
N LEU A 924 22.68 30.38 -7.73
CA LEU A 924 22.80 29.66 -6.45
C LEU A 924 21.85 30.24 -5.39
N VAL A 925 21.09 29.35 -4.77
CA VAL A 925 20.19 29.65 -3.65
C VAL A 925 20.62 28.81 -2.46
N PHE A 926 20.93 29.45 -1.33
CA PHE A 926 21.31 28.75 -0.11
C PHE A 926 20.38 29.08 1.04
N GLY A 927 20.07 28.05 1.83
CA GLY A 927 19.72 28.24 3.24
C GLY A 927 20.64 27.39 4.10
N GLN A 928 21.24 28.03 5.09
CA GLN A 928 22.36 27.47 5.85
C GLN A 928 21.86 26.54 6.97
N MET A 929 22.73 25.64 7.46
CA MET A 929 22.39 24.76 8.60
C MET A 929 21.99 25.52 9.88
N ASN A 930 22.58 26.70 10.10
CA ASN A 930 22.34 27.56 11.27
C ASN A 930 21.13 28.48 11.12
N GLU A 931 20.49 28.52 9.95
CA GLU A 931 19.28 29.29 9.76
C GLU A 931 18.05 28.58 10.35
N PRO A 932 17.00 29.33 10.71
CA PRO A 932 15.77 28.76 11.24
C PRO A 932 15.17 27.69 10.31
N PRO A 933 14.43 26.71 10.87
CA PRO A 933 13.81 25.66 10.06
C PRO A 933 12.81 26.21 9.03
N GLY A 934 12.23 27.39 9.25
CA GLY A 934 11.40 28.11 8.27
C GLY A 934 12.15 28.41 6.98
N ALA A 935 13.35 28.97 7.07
CA ALA A 935 14.20 29.25 5.92
C ALA A 935 14.51 27.96 5.15
N ARG A 936 15.00 26.94 5.86
CA ARG A 936 15.36 25.62 5.29
C ARG A 936 14.18 24.94 4.58
N ALA A 937 12.96 25.09 5.09
CA ALA A 937 11.74 24.53 4.50
C ALA A 937 11.22 25.33 3.27
N ARG A 938 11.85 26.45 2.89
CA ARG A 938 11.44 27.30 1.76
C ARG A 938 12.51 27.45 0.67
N VAL A 939 13.79 27.20 0.97
CA VAL A 939 14.91 27.33 0.01
C VAL A 939 14.66 26.56 -1.29
N ALA A 940 14.17 25.31 -1.19
CA ALA A 940 13.84 24.47 -2.34
C ALA A 940 12.84 25.15 -3.29
N LEU A 941 11.84 25.84 -2.72
CA LEU A 941 10.82 26.56 -3.48
C LEU A 941 11.39 27.83 -4.13
N THR A 942 12.30 28.52 -3.45
CA THR A 942 13.03 29.67 -4.00
C THR A 942 13.85 29.27 -5.23
N GLY A 943 14.65 28.19 -5.13
CA GLY A 943 15.40 27.66 -6.27
C GLY A 943 14.50 27.21 -7.42
N LEU A 944 13.41 26.50 -7.11
CA LEU A 944 12.43 26.08 -8.10
C LEU A 944 11.79 27.27 -8.83
N THR A 945 11.48 28.36 -8.13
CA THR A 945 10.88 29.57 -8.72
C THR A 945 11.82 30.26 -9.71
N VAL A 946 13.13 30.25 -9.45
CA VAL A 946 14.14 30.72 -10.41
C VAL A 946 14.16 29.82 -11.65
N ALA A 947 14.10 28.49 -11.46
CA ALA A 947 14.07 27.54 -12.57
C ALA A 947 12.80 27.66 -13.42
N GLU A 948 11.64 27.87 -12.79
CA GLU A 948 10.35 28.09 -13.47
C GLU A 948 10.36 29.34 -14.34
N TYR A 949 11.02 30.43 -13.90
CA TYR A 949 11.16 31.61 -14.75
C TYR A 949 11.87 31.28 -16.07
N PHE A 950 13.02 30.61 -16.00
CA PHE A 950 13.78 30.25 -17.20
C PHE A 950 13.03 29.25 -18.09
N ARG A 951 12.26 28.32 -17.49
CA ARG A 951 11.39 27.40 -18.23
C ARG A 951 10.23 28.11 -18.93
N ASP A 952 9.46 28.91 -18.19
CA ASP A 952 8.14 29.37 -18.61
C ASP A 952 8.17 30.70 -19.38
N GLU A 953 9.12 31.58 -19.08
CA GLU A 953 9.27 32.89 -19.72
C GLU A 953 10.34 32.84 -20.81
N GLU A 954 11.48 32.19 -20.58
CA GLU A 954 12.58 32.12 -21.54
C GLU A 954 12.59 30.83 -22.39
N GLY A 955 11.73 29.85 -22.08
CA GLY A 955 11.63 28.60 -22.84
C GLY A 955 12.89 27.74 -22.79
N GLN A 956 13.64 27.82 -21.69
CA GLN A 956 14.91 27.11 -21.53
C GLN A 956 14.71 25.73 -20.89
N ASP A 957 15.64 24.82 -21.18
CA ASP A 957 15.83 23.60 -20.41
C ASP A 957 16.74 23.89 -19.21
N VAL A 958 16.22 23.66 -18.02
CA VAL A 958 16.85 24.03 -16.76
C VAL A 958 17.18 22.79 -15.96
N LEU A 959 18.41 22.72 -15.44
CA LEU A 959 18.77 21.73 -14.43
C LEU A 959 18.62 22.31 -13.03
N LEU A 960 17.74 21.72 -12.23
CA LEU A 960 17.55 22.08 -10.84
C LEU A 960 18.25 21.07 -9.93
N PHE A 961 19.22 21.53 -9.15
CA PHE A 961 19.89 20.70 -8.15
C PHE A 961 19.34 21.03 -6.76
N ILE A 962 18.95 19.99 -6.02
CA ILE A 962 18.49 20.11 -4.63
C ILE A 962 19.40 19.25 -3.77
N ASP A 963 20.33 19.88 -3.05
CA ASP A 963 21.18 19.24 -2.05
C ASP A 963 20.91 19.88 -0.69
N ASN A 964 20.14 19.30 0.23
CA ASN A 964 19.61 17.93 0.22
C ASN A 964 18.08 17.90 0.40
N ILE A 965 17.37 17.10 -0.40
CA ILE A 965 15.91 16.99 -0.31
C ILE A 965 15.44 16.37 1.04
N PHE A 966 16.29 15.56 1.66
CA PHE A 966 16.05 15.07 3.01
C PHE A 966 16.04 16.21 4.04
N ARG A 967 16.91 17.22 3.88
CA ARG A 967 16.96 18.38 4.78
C ARG A 967 15.74 19.28 4.64
N PHE A 968 15.18 19.37 3.44
CA PHE A 968 13.86 19.99 3.23
C PHE A 968 12.77 19.29 4.06
N THR A 969 12.75 17.95 4.01
CA THR A 969 11.81 17.14 4.79
C THR A 969 12.02 17.30 6.30
N GLN A 970 13.27 17.25 6.76
CA GLN A 970 13.61 17.44 8.17
C GLN A 970 13.20 18.84 8.68
N ALA A 971 13.46 19.88 7.90
CA ALA A 971 13.05 21.24 8.22
C ALA A 971 11.51 21.35 8.30
N GLY A 972 10.78 20.64 7.43
CA GLY A 972 9.32 20.52 7.51
C GLY A 972 8.84 19.90 8.83
N SER A 973 9.52 18.85 9.31
CA SER A 973 9.23 18.25 10.63
C SER A 973 9.47 19.24 11.78
N GLU A 974 10.60 19.95 11.76
CA GLU A 974 10.93 20.98 12.76
C GLU A 974 9.91 22.13 12.76
N VAL A 975 9.52 22.63 11.58
CA VAL A 975 8.45 23.65 11.44
C VAL A 975 7.13 23.12 11.98
N SER A 976 6.77 21.87 11.66
CA SER A 976 5.54 21.25 12.13
C SER A 976 5.50 21.14 13.66
N ALA A 977 6.60 20.74 14.28
CA ALA A 977 6.75 20.70 15.74
C ALA A 977 6.59 22.10 16.37
N LEU A 978 7.22 23.12 15.77
CA LEU A 978 7.09 24.51 16.21
C LEU A 978 5.67 25.06 16.10
N LEU A 979 4.91 24.63 15.09
CA LEU A 979 3.49 24.97 14.95
C LEU A 979 2.58 24.21 15.93
N GLY A 980 3.15 23.30 16.74
CA GLY A 980 2.39 22.48 17.69
C GLY A 980 1.57 21.38 17.01
N ARG A 981 1.92 21.00 15.78
CA ARG A 981 1.32 19.85 15.09
C ARG A 981 1.96 18.58 15.63
N ILE A 982 1.14 17.55 15.84
CA ILE A 982 1.63 16.26 16.31
C ILE A 982 2.40 15.57 15.16
N PRO A 983 3.62 15.08 15.40
CA PRO A 983 4.37 14.34 14.39
C PRO A 983 3.63 13.06 13.96
N SER A 984 3.80 12.69 12.69
CA SER A 984 3.31 11.44 12.09
C SER A 984 4.33 10.30 12.26
N ALA A 985 4.37 9.32 11.35
CA ALA A 985 5.28 8.18 11.42
C ALA A 985 6.75 8.63 11.53
N VAL A 986 7.51 7.98 12.42
CA VAL A 986 8.96 8.20 12.62
C VAL A 986 9.34 9.66 12.97
N GLY A 987 8.36 10.50 13.35
CA GLY A 987 8.60 11.88 13.79
C GLY A 987 8.54 12.94 12.69
N TYR A 988 8.05 12.63 11.48
CA TYR A 988 7.89 13.62 10.40
C TYR A 988 6.56 14.38 10.46
N GLN A 989 6.47 15.52 9.77
CA GLN A 989 5.23 16.31 9.68
C GLN A 989 4.08 15.52 9.00
N PRO A 990 2.83 15.65 9.45
CA PRO A 990 1.68 14.97 8.82
C PRO A 990 1.42 15.46 7.39
N THR A 991 1.90 16.64 7.02
CA THR A 991 1.77 17.20 5.67
C THR A 991 2.86 16.74 4.70
N LEU A 992 3.76 15.83 5.09
CA LEU A 992 4.95 15.47 4.32
C LEU A 992 4.63 15.11 2.86
N ALA A 993 3.64 14.24 2.63
CA ALA A 993 3.24 13.83 1.29
C ALA A 993 2.69 14.99 0.45
N VAL A 994 1.94 15.91 1.07
CA VAL A 994 1.36 17.08 0.38
C VAL A 994 2.43 18.11 0.04
N ASP A 995 3.31 18.43 1.00
CA ASP A 995 4.38 19.42 0.83
C ASP A 995 5.40 18.94 -0.20
N MET A 996 5.76 17.65 -0.16
CA MET A 996 6.63 17.03 -1.16
C MET A 996 5.94 16.99 -2.53
N GLY A 997 4.69 16.52 -2.61
CA GLY A 997 3.94 16.44 -3.85
C GLY A 997 3.80 17.78 -4.56
N ALA A 998 3.40 18.83 -3.83
CA ALA A 998 3.22 20.18 -4.38
C ALA A 998 4.51 20.75 -4.99
N MET A 999 5.68 20.45 -4.40
CA MET A 999 6.97 20.87 -4.94
C MET A 999 7.40 19.99 -6.12
N GLN A 1000 7.23 18.67 -6.03
CA GLN A 1000 7.62 17.74 -7.08
C GLN A 1000 6.77 17.89 -8.35
N GLU A 1001 5.48 18.22 -8.25
CA GLU A 1001 4.59 18.38 -9.41
C GLU A 1001 4.93 19.60 -10.28
N ARG A 1002 5.54 20.63 -9.68
CA ARG A 1002 6.06 21.81 -10.40
C ARG A 1002 7.26 21.49 -11.28
N ILE A 1003 8.01 20.42 -10.97
CA ILE A 1003 9.14 19.94 -11.76
C ILE A 1003 8.59 19.06 -12.89
N THR A 1004 8.51 19.61 -14.10
CA THR A 1004 7.99 18.92 -15.28
C THR A 1004 8.45 19.61 -16.57
N THR A 1005 8.22 18.95 -17.71
CA THR A 1005 8.38 19.49 -19.06
C THR A 1005 7.09 20.17 -19.51
N THR A 1006 7.20 21.42 -19.95
CA THR A 1006 6.11 22.14 -20.62
C THR A 1006 6.35 22.21 -22.13
N LYS A 1007 5.40 22.75 -22.87
CA LYS A 1007 5.55 23.01 -24.32
C LYS A 1007 6.65 24.04 -24.65
N LYS A 1008 7.15 24.79 -23.67
CA LYS A 1008 8.14 25.86 -23.87
C LYS A 1008 9.56 25.43 -23.47
N GLY A 1009 9.70 24.67 -22.39
CA GLY A 1009 10.98 24.24 -21.85
C GLY A 1009 10.78 23.16 -20.79
N SER A 1010 11.86 22.71 -20.14
CA SER A 1010 11.81 21.67 -19.12
C SER A 1010 12.58 22.02 -17.85
N ILE A 1011 12.15 21.49 -16.70
CA ILE A 1011 12.97 21.47 -15.48
C ILE A 1011 13.29 20.02 -15.17
N THR A 1012 14.56 19.65 -15.34
CA THR A 1012 15.06 18.33 -14.92
C THR A 1012 15.71 18.50 -13.56
N SER A 1013 15.24 17.76 -12.55
CA SER A 1013 15.77 17.90 -11.19
C SER A 1013 16.71 16.76 -10.81
N VAL A 1014 17.86 17.08 -10.23
CA VAL A 1014 18.77 16.12 -9.60
C VAL A 1014 18.78 16.40 -8.10
N GLN A 1015 18.26 15.44 -7.33
CA GLN A 1015 17.98 15.61 -5.92
C GLN A 1015 18.87 14.65 -5.14
N ALA A 1016 19.76 15.19 -4.30
CA ALA A 1016 20.56 14.36 -3.43
C ALA A 1016 19.67 13.83 -2.31
N VAL A 1017 19.53 12.51 -2.21
CA VAL A 1017 18.73 11.85 -1.18
C VAL A 1017 19.68 11.23 -0.16
N TYR A 1018 19.51 11.64 1.10
CA TYR A 1018 20.12 10.95 2.23
C TYR A 1018 19.13 9.90 2.75
N VAL A 1019 19.58 8.65 2.89
CA VAL A 1019 18.77 7.55 3.44
C VAL A 1019 19.24 7.31 4.87
N PRO A 1020 18.43 7.64 5.90
CA PRO A 1020 18.81 7.41 7.29
C PRO A 1020 18.99 5.91 7.55
N ALA A 1021 20.15 5.53 8.12
CA ALA A 1021 20.47 4.14 8.48
C ALA A 1021 20.31 3.13 7.32
N ASP A 1022 20.41 3.60 6.07
CA ASP A 1022 20.16 2.80 4.85
C ASP A 1022 18.75 2.16 4.81
N ASP A 1023 17.79 2.70 5.57
CA ASP A 1023 16.38 2.29 5.58
C ASP A 1023 15.57 3.04 4.52
N LEU A 1024 15.35 2.39 3.38
CA LEU A 1024 14.54 2.91 2.28
C LEU A 1024 13.04 2.99 2.62
N THR A 1025 12.62 2.39 3.73
CA THR A 1025 11.22 2.43 4.21
C THR A 1025 10.93 3.61 5.13
N ASP A 1026 11.95 4.40 5.49
CA ASP A 1026 11.74 5.66 6.22
C ASP A 1026 10.79 6.58 5.41
N PRO A 1027 9.81 7.24 6.06
CA PRO A 1027 8.81 8.05 5.36
C PRO A 1027 9.39 9.15 4.44
N ALA A 1028 10.55 9.72 4.76
CA ALA A 1028 11.17 10.78 3.96
C ALA A 1028 11.69 10.30 2.60
N PRO A 1029 12.57 9.28 2.52
CA PRO A 1029 12.96 8.70 1.24
C PRO A 1029 11.78 8.03 0.54
N ALA A 1030 10.90 7.29 1.25
CA ALA A 1030 9.74 6.62 0.65
C ALA A 1030 8.81 7.58 -0.10
N THR A 1031 8.50 8.74 0.49
CA THR A 1031 7.67 9.76 -0.16
C THR A 1031 8.38 10.38 -1.37
N THR A 1032 9.69 10.61 -1.27
CA THR A 1032 10.47 11.15 -2.38
C THR A 1032 10.53 10.15 -3.55
N PHE A 1033 10.69 8.85 -3.27
CA PHE A 1033 10.75 7.78 -4.27
C PHE A 1033 9.54 7.70 -5.17
N ALA A 1034 8.34 7.98 -4.64
CA ALA A 1034 7.10 7.95 -5.43
C ALA A 1034 7.14 8.91 -6.63
N HIS A 1035 7.98 9.95 -6.58
CA HIS A 1035 8.08 10.98 -7.61
C HIS A 1035 9.30 10.84 -8.52
N LEU A 1036 10.24 9.93 -8.27
CA LEU A 1036 11.47 9.80 -9.06
C LEU A 1036 11.26 9.01 -10.36
N ASP A 1037 11.86 9.49 -11.44
CA ASP A 1037 11.88 8.85 -12.77
C ASP A 1037 13.15 8.01 -12.99
N ALA A 1038 14.25 8.40 -12.35
CA ALA A 1038 15.51 7.66 -12.34
C ALA A 1038 16.19 7.73 -10.98
N THR A 1039 16.95 6.70 -10.67
CA THR A 1039 17.70 6.52 -9.43
C THR A 1039 19.14 6.19 -9.78
N THR A 1040 20.08 7.02 -9.32
CA THR A 1040 21.52 6.82 -9.48
C THR A 1040 22.13 6.57 -8.11
N VAL A 1041 22.68 5.39 -7.91
CA VAL A 1041 23.25 4.96 -6.62
C VAL A 1041 24.76 5.06 -6.68
N LEU A 1042 25.35 5.92 -5.84
CA LEU A 1042 26.80 5.99 -5.64
C LEU A 1042 27.21 5.08 -4.48
N SER A 1043 27.82 3.94 -4.80
CA SER A 1043 28.14 2.85 -3.88
C SER A 1043 29.54 2.97 -3.29
N ARG A 1044 29.66 2.71 -1.99
CA ARG A 1044 30.96 2.65 -1.30
C ARG A 1044 31.83 1.52 -1.85
N GLY A 1045 31.23 0.36 -2.16
CA GLY A 1045 31.97 -0.78 -2.67
C GLY A 1045 32.68 -0.48 -4.00
N ILE A 1046 32.05 0.29 -4.89
CA ILE A 1046 32.67 0.73 -6.15
C ILE A 1046 33.80 1.75 -5.91
N SER A 1047 33.60 2.67 -4.94
CA SER A 1047 34.62 3.65 -4.55
C SER A 1047 35.85 3.00 -3.89
N GLU A 1048 35.66 1.94 -3.09
CA GLU A 1048 36.74 1.15 -2.47
C GLU A 1048 37.57 0.38 -3.51
N LEU A 1049 36.96 0.00 -4.63
CA LEU A 1049 37.66 -0.54 -5.81
C LEU A 1049 38.43 0.53 -6.60
N GLY A 1050 38.32 1.80 -6.20
CA GLY A 1050 38.95 2.94 -6.86
C GLY A 1050 38.29 3.34 -8.18
N ILE A 1051 37.04 2.94 -8.45
CA ILE A 1051 36.33 3.21 -9.71
C ILE A 1051 35.48 4.46 -9.57
N TYR A 1052 35.69 5.46 -10.44
CA TYR A 1052 34.99 6.75 -10.41
C TYR A 1052 34.41 7.12 -11.79
N PRO A 1053 33.16 7.63 -11.88
CA PRO A 1053 32.23 7.85 -10.78
C PRO A 1053 31.78 6.53 -10.14
N ALA A 1054 31.53 6.54 -8.83
CA ALA A 1054 31.24 5.34 -8.05
C ALA A 1054 29.80 4.82 -8.22
N VAL A 1055 29.26 4.88 -9.44
CA VAL A 1055 27.87 4.50 -9.75
C VAL A 1055 27.76 2.99 -9.77
N ASP A 1056 26.79 2.46 -9.01
CA ASP A 1056 26.47 1.04 -9.03
C ASP A 1056 25.61 0.70 -10.27
N PRO A 1057 26.09 -0.13 -11.19
CA PRO A 1057 25.41 -0.46 -12.44
C PRO A 1057 24.17 -1.37 -12.27
N LEU A 1058 24.04 -2.05 -11.12
CA LEU A 1058 22.94 -2.98 -10.85
C LEU A 1058 21.85 -2.33 -9.98
N ASP A 1059 22.25 -1.46 -9.05
CA ASP A 1059 21.31 -0.76 -8.16
C ASP A 1059 20.77 0.56 -8.73
N SER A 1060 21.42 1.12 -9.77
CA SER A 1060 20.91 2.30 -10.49
C SER A 1060 19.88 1.90 -11.55
N LYS A 1061 18.75 2.62 -11.62
CA LYS A 1061 17.59 2.28 -12.47
C LYS A 1061 16.97 3.52 -13.09
N SER A 1062 16.35 3.38 -14.26
CA SER A 1062 15.61 4.47 -14.92
C SER A 1062 14.39 3.95 -15.66
N ARG A 1063 13.28 4.71 -15.59
CA ARG A 1063 12.09 4.46 -16.42
C ARG A 1063 12.34 4.68 -17.91
N MET A 1064 13.40 5.41 -18.26
CA MET A 1064 13.76 5.66 -19.66
C MET A 1064 14.45 4.47 -20.33
N LEU A 1065 14.91 3.46 -19.58
CA LEU A 1065 15.51 2.25 -20.12
C LEU A 1065 14.44 1.29 -20.67
N ASP A 1066 13.64 1.76 -21.62
CA ASP A 1066 12.61 1.02 -22.36
C ASP A 1066 12.99 1.01 -23.85
N PRO A 1067 12.93 -0.14 -24.56
CA PRO A 1067 13.31 -0.23 -25.97
C PRO A 1067 12.51 0.70 -26.89
N ARG A 1068 11.31 1.13 -26.47
CA ARG A 1068 10.48 2.11 -27.21
C ARG A 1068 10.99 3.54 -27.11
N ILE A 1069 11.80 3.85 -26.09
CA ILE A 1069 12.32 5.19 -25.80
C ILE A 1069 13.79 5.29 -26.26
N VAL A 1070 14.67 4.46 -25.70
CA VAL A 1070 16.11 4.48 -26.02
C VAL A 1070 16.46 3.75 -27.32
N GLY A 1071 15.51 2.99 -27.87
CA GLY A 1071 15.72 2.13 -29.02
C GLY A 1071 16.28 0.76 -28.65
N GLU A 1072 15.99 -0.22 -29.51
CA GLU A 1072 16.35 -1.63 -29.32
C GLU A 1072 17.85 -1.84 -29.11
N ASP A 1073 18.67 -1.05 -29.80
CA ASP A 1073 20.12 -1.21 -29.83
C ASP A 1073 20.79 -0.81 -28.50
N HIS A 1074 20.34 0.31 -27.94
CA HIS A 1074 20.75 0.79 -26.63
C HIS A 1074 20.26 -0.19 -25.55
N TYR A 1075 18.98 -0.52 -25.56
CA TYR A 1075 18.36 -1.40 -24.57
C TYR A 1075 19.08 -2.75 -24.47
N LYS A 1076 19.28 -3.45 -25.61
CA LYS A 1076 20.00 -4.74 -25.63
C LYS A 1076 21.43 -4.63 -25.11
N THR A 1077 22.10 -3.53 -25.41
CA THR A 1077 23.47 -3.31 -24.94
C THR A 1077 23.51 -3.15 -23.43
N ALA A 1078 22.64 -2.30 -22.88
CA ALA A 1078 22.53 -2.07 -21.44
C ALA A 1078 22.14 -3.35 -20.68
N SER A 1079 21.11 -4.07 -21.14
CA SER A 1079 20.67 -5.32 -20.52
C SER A 1079 21.76 -6.39 -20.52
N ARG A 1080 22.53 -6.52 -21.60
CA ARG A 1080 23.63 -7.49 -21.69
C ARG A 1080 24.80 -7.12 -20.78
N VAL A 1081 25.09 -5.82 -20.62
CA VAL A 1081 26.09 -5.35 -19.64
C VAL A 1081 25.64 -5.68 -18.22
N GLN A 1082 24.38 -5.41 -17.87
CA GLN A 1082 23.83 -5.75 -16.55
C GLN A 1082 23.84 -7.27 -16.29
N GLN A 1083 23.45 -8.07 -17.28
CA GLN A 1083 23.48 -9.53 -17.19
C GLN A 1083 24.90 -10.05 -16.90
N MET A 1084 25.90 -9.57 -17.64
CA MET A 1084 27.29 -10.01 -17.47
C MET A 1084 27.87 -9.59 -16.11
N LEU A 1085 27.51 -8.41 -15.62
CA LEU A 1085 27.89 -7.95 -14.28
C LEU A 1085 27.18 -8.72 -13.16
N GLN A 1086 25.93 -9.13 -13.38
CA GLN A 1086 25.17 -9.97 -12.46
C GLN A 1086 25.73 -11.40 -12.40
N GLU A 1087 26.05 -11.99 -13.55
CA GLU A 1087 26.73 -13.30 -13.66
C GLU A 1087 28.09 -13.26 -12.96
N TYR A 1088 28.87 -12.20 -13.18
CA TYR A 1088 30.12 -11.97 -12.47
C TYR A 1088 29.94 -11.91 -10.95
N LYS A 1089 28.91 -11.22 -10.44
CA LYS A 1089 28.60 -11.16 -9.00
C LYS A 1089 28.32 -12.56 -8.43
N SER A 1090 27.59 -13.41 -9.15
CA SER A 1090 27.35 -14.80 -8.76
C SER A 1090 28.63 -15.66 -8.79
N LEU A 1091 29.53 -15.39 -9.73
CA LEU A 1091 30.81 -16.11 -9.83
C LEU A 1091 31.84 -15.63 -8.80
N GLN A 1092 31.75 -14.39 -8.30
CA GLN A 1092 32.66 -13.86 -7.26
C GLN A 1092 32.62 -14.68 -5.97
N ASP A 1093 31.44 -15.12 -5.52
CA ASP A 1093 31.30 -15.97 -4.33
C ASP A 1093 32.00 -17.33 -4.53
N ILE A 1094 31.91 -17.89 -5.74
CA ILE A 1094 32.56 -19.14 -6.10
C ILE A 1094 34.08 -18.96 -6.14
N ILE A 1095 34.57 -17.89 -6.77
CA ILE A 1095 36.00 -17.54 -6.85
C ILE A 1095 36.60 -17.35 -5.44
N ALA A 1096 35.85 -16.72 -4.52
CA ALA A 1096 36.31 -16.50 -3.15
C ALA A 1096 36.47 -17.79 -2.34
N ILE A 1097 35.68 -18.83 -2.65
CA ILE A 1097 35.69 -20.11 -1.93
C ILE A 1097 36.64 -21.14 -2.58
N LEU A 1098 36.54 -21.31 -3.90
CA LEU A 1098 37.19 -22.39 -4.66
C LEU A 1098 38.41 -21.93 -5.45
N GLY A 1099 38.58 -20.62 -5.66
CA GLY A 1099 39.64 -20.05 -6.51
C GLY A 1099 39.24 -19.97 -7.98
N MET A 1100 40.00 -19.19 -8.76
CA MET A 1100 39.70 -18.89 -10.17
C MET A 1100 39.94 -20.09 -11.11
N ASP A 1101 40.79 -21.04 -10.69
CA ASP A 1101 41.20 -22.20 -11.51
C ASP A 1101 40.08 -23.23 -11.69
N GLU A 1102 39.13 -23.27 -10.76
CA GLU A 1102 37.99 -24.21 -10.72
C GLU A 1102 36.81 -23.77 -11.60
N LEU A 1103 36.89 -22.60 -12.23
CA LEU A 1103 35.89 -22.11 -13.17
C LEU A 1103 36.02 -22.78 -14.54
N SER A 1104 34.90 -22.94 -15.25
CA SER A 1104 34.94 -23.33 -16.65
C SER A 1104 35.62 -22.25 -17.50
N GLU A 1105 36.21 -22.61 -18.64
CA GLU A 1105 36.86 -21.64 -19.54
C GLU A 1105 35.88 -20.54 -20.03
N ALA A 1106 34.59 -20.88 -20.16
CA ALA A 1106 33.54 -19.92 -20.46
C ALA A 1106 33.30 -18.94 -19.30
N ASP A 1107 33.27 -19.43 -18.06
CA ASP A 1107 33.08 -18.59 -16.87
C ASP A 1107 34.29 -17.70 -16.60
N LYS A 1108 35.51 -18.19 -16.85
CA LYS A 1108 36.75 -17.39 -16.78
C LYS A 1108 36.67 -16.21 -17.76
N LEU A 1109 36.25 -16.48 -19.00
CA LEU A 1109 36.09 -15.44 -20.02
C LEU A 1109 35.00 -14.42 -19.63
N THR A 1110 33.88 -14.87 -19.05
CA THR A 1110 32.83 -13.99 -18.51
C THR A 1110 33.36 -13.09 -17.40
N VAL A 1111 34.15 -13.64 -16.46
CA VAL A 1111 34.78 -12.90 -15.36
C VAL A 1111 35.75 -11.85 -15.88
N GLU A 1112 36.62 -12.19 -16.83
CA GLU A 1112 37.58 -11.25 -17.42
C GLU A 1112 36.89 -10.09 -18.13
N ARG A 1113 35.88 -10.39 -18.96
CA ARG A 1113 35.11 -9.35 -19.66
C ARG A 1113 34.29 -8.49 -18.70
N ALA A 1114 33.68 -9.08 -17.67
CA ALA A 1114 32.95 -8.32 -16.65
C ALA A 1114 33.87 -7.39 -15.86
N ARG A 1115 35.10 -7.81 -15.52
CA ARG A 1115 36.11 -6.96 -14.87
C ARG A 1115 36.55 -5.78 -15.76
N LYS A 1116 36.64 -5.99 -17.08
CA LYS A 1116 36.90 -4.92 -18.05
C LYS A 1116 35.71 -3.96 -18.14
N LEU A 1117 34.48 -4.46 -18.22
CA LEU A 1117 33.25 -3.66 -18.21
C LEU A 1117 33.13 -2.81 -16.94
N GLN A 1118 33.35 -3.40 -15.76
CA GLN A 1118 33.29 -2.71 -14.48
C GLN A 1118 34.26 -1.53 -14.41
N ARG A 1119 35.49 -1.70 -14.92
CA ARG A 1119 36.45 -0.60 -15.01
C ARG A 1119 36.09 0.39 -16.11
N PHE A 1120 35.56 -0.06 -17.24
CA PHE A 1120 35.17 0.81 -18.35
C PHE A 1120 33.98 1.72 -18.05
N LEU A 1121 33.19 1.41 -17.01
CA LEU A 1121 32.17 2.32 -16.47
C LEU A 1121 32.78 3.58 -15.81
N SER A 1122 34.08 3.56 -15.45
CA SER A 1122 34.78 4.77 -15.01
C SER A 1122 34.98 5.77 -16.15
N GLN A 1123 35.06 7.05 -15.80
CA GLN A 1123 35.21 8.14 -16.74
C GLN A 1123 36.00 9.30 -16.11
N PRO A 1124 36.99 9.87 -16.82
CA PRO A 1124 37.68 11.05 -16.35
C PRO A 1124 36.75 12.27 -16.42
N PHE A 1125 36.48 12.87 -15.26
CA PHE A 1125 35.66 14.08 -15.14
C PHE A 1125 36.52 15.34 -15.26
N THR A 1126 36.00 16.36 -15.93
CA THR A 1126 36.68 17.66 -16.11
C THR A 1126 36.93 18.32 -14.75
N VAL A 1127 35.90 18.32 -13.90
CA VAL A 1127 35.99 18.94 -12.57
C VAL A 1127 36.95 18.20 -11.63
N ALA A 1128 37.25 16.92 -11.92
CA ALA A 1128 38.17 16.11 -11.13
C ALA A 1128 39.62 16.15 -11.65
N GLN A 1129 39.92 16.88 -12.72
CA GLN A 1129 41.25 16.92 -13.34
C GLN A 1129 42.32 17.45 -12.37
N VAL A 1130 41.98 18.42 -11.52
CA VAL A 1130 42.90 18.99 -10.52
C VAL A 1130 43.34 17.93 -9.49
N PHE A 1131 42.46 16.98 -9.16
CA PHE A 1131 42.74 15.92 -8.20
C PHE A 1131 43.38 14.68 -8.84
N THR A 1132 42.96 14.33 -10.06
CA THR A 1132 43.37 13.10 -10.75
C THR A 1132 44.59 13.29 -11.64
N GLY A 1133 44.85 14.52 -12.10
CA GLY A 1133 45.86 14.81 -13.13
C GLY A 1133 45.49 14.28 -14.53
N ILE A 1134 44.27 13.74 -14.71
CA ILE A 1134 43.78 13.17 -15.97
C ILE A 1134 42.82 14.18 -16.61
N GLU A 1135 43.01 14.48 -17.89
CA GLU A 1135 42.12 15.37 -18.63
C GLU A 1135 40.70 14.78 -18.75
N GLY A 1136 39.69 15.61 -18.44
CA GLY A 1136 38.28 15.21 -18.50
C GLY A 1136 37.80 14.94 -19.92
N VAL A 1137 36.90 13.97 -20.08
CA VAL A 1137 36.36 13.58 -21.40
C VAL A 1137 34.84 13.48 -21.36
N LEU A 1138 34.19 14.16 -22.30
CA LEU A 1138 32.76 14.02 -22.59
C LEU A 1138 32.57 12.95 -23.68
N VAL A 1139 31.71 11.96 -23.42
CA VAL A 1139 31.54 10.79 -24.32
C VAL A 1139 30.17 10.82 -24.98
N ASP A 1140 30.12 10.66 -26.30
CA ASP A 1140 28.87 10.55 -27.04
C ASP A 1140 28.14 9.22 -26.75
N LEU A 1141 26.80 9.24 -26.75
CA LEU A 1141 25.98 8.05 -26.48
C LEU A 1141 26.24 6.93 -27.51
N LYS A 1142 26.42 7.27 -28.79
CA LYS A 1142 26.69 6.27 -29.85
C LYS A 1142 28.04 5.60 -29.64
N ASP A 1143 29.04 6.37 -29.24
CA ASP A 1143 30.37 5.84 -28.93
C ASP A 1143 30.34 4.98 -27.66
N THR A 1144 29.52 5.35 -26.67
CA THR A 1144 29.25 4.53 -25.48
C THR A 1144 28.71 3.17 -25.88
N ILE A 1145 27.58 3.12 -26.61
CA ILE A 1145 26.95 1.87 -27.04
C ILE A 1145 27.91 1.01 -27.86
N ARG A 1146 28.63 1.61 -28.83
CA ARG A 1146 29.63 0.90 -29.64
C ARG A 1146 30.73 0.29 -28.78
N SER A 1147 31.28 1.07 -27.84
CA SER A 1147 32.40 0.66 -27.00
C SER A 1147 32.04 -0.51 -26.09
N PHE A 1148 30.87 -0.46 -25.44
CA PHE A 1148 30.41 -1.55 -24.57
C PHE A 1148 30.12 -2.83 -25.37
N LYS A 1149 29.60 -2.73 -26.58
CA LYS A 1149 29.43 -3.90 -27.47
C LYS A 1149 30.73 -4.55 -27.87
N ALA A 1150 31.75 -3.76 -28.24
CA ALA A 1150 33.05 -4.27 -28.64
C ALA A 1150 33.69 -5.11 -27.50
N ILE A 1151 33.59 -4.63 -26.26
CA ILE A 1151 34.06 -5.36 -25.07
C ILE A 1151 33.29 -6.67 -24.89
N MET A 1152 31.95 -6.63 -24.94
CA MET A 1152 31.11 -7.83 -24.76
C MET A 1152 31.30 -8.89 -25.85
N ASN A 1153 31.66 -8.46 -27.06
CA ASN A 1153 31.87 -9.34 -28.22
C ASN A 1153 33.30 -9.92 -28.28
N GLY A 1154 34.18 -9.53 -27.35
CA GLY A 1154 35.55 -10.07 -27.27
C GLY A 1154 36.56 -9.38 -28.18
N GLU A 1155 36.23 -8.24 -28.77
CA GLU A 1155 37.13 -7.50 -29.68
C GLU A 1155 38.31 -6.84 -28.93
N CYS A 1156 38.32 -6.92 -27.61
CA CYS A 1156 39.33 -6.32 -26.72
C CYS A 1156 39.81 -7.33 -25.64
N ASP A 1157 39.69 -8.62 -25.91
CA ASP A 1157 40.14 -9.67 -24.99
C ASP A 1157 41.67 -9.66 -24.82
N ASP A 1158 42.41 -9.24 -25.84
CA ASP A 1158 43.86 -9.09 -25.91
C ASP A 1158 44.43 -7.96 -25.03
N LEU A 1159 43.60 -7.03 -24.56
CA LEU A 1159 44.05 -5.89 -23.76
C LEU A 1159 44.03 -6.16 -22.25
N PRO A 1160 45.00 -5.62 -21.49
CA PRO A 1160 45.04 -5.77 -20.03
C PRO A 1160 43.88 -5.02 -19.35
N GLU A 1161 43.37 -5.56 -18.23
CA GLU A 1161 42.23 -4.97 -17.50
C GLU A 1161 42.44 -3.48 -17.13
N GLY A 1162 43.68 -3.09 -16.80
CA GLY A 1162 44.04 -1.71 -16.45
C GLY A 1162 43.88 -0.69 -17.58
N ALA A 1163 43.78 -1.15 -18.83
CA ALA A 1163 43.56 -0.29 -20.00
C ALA A 1163 42.16 0.35 -19.99
N PHE A 1164 41.19 -0.27 -19.33
CA PHE A 1164 39.78 0.16 -19.29
C PHE A 1164 39.47 1.14 -18.17
N TYR A 1165 40.42 1.43 -17.28
CA TYR A 1165 40.24 2.36 -16.17
C TYR A 1165 40.48 3.82 -16.59
N MET A 1166 39.56 4.73 -16.23
CA MET A 1166 39.60 6.18 -16.46
C MET A 1166 39.90 6.55 -17.91
N VAL A 1167 39.09 6.03 -18.84
CA VAL A 1167 39.17 6.31 -20.28
C VAL A 1167 37.80 6.69 -20.84
N GLY A 1168 37.79 7.43 -21.95
CA GLY A 1168 36.56 7.85 -22.64
C GLY A 1168 35.93 6.72 -23.45
N ASN A 1169 36.25 6.63 -24.74
CA ASN A 1169 35.76 5.58 -25.65
C ASN A 1169 36.72 4.37 -25.70
N ILE A 1170 36.37 3.37 -26.52
CA ILE A 1170 37.15 2.13 -26.66
C ILE A 1170 38.53 2.38 -27.29
N GLU A 1171 38.67 3.38 -28.15
CA GLU A 1171 39.93 3.76 -28.80
C GLU A 1171 40.95 4.27 -27.79
N HIS A 1172 40.51 5.05 -26.79
CA HIS A 1172 41.35 5.44 -25.65
C HIS A 1172 41.80 4.23 -24.82
N ALA A 1173 40.94 3.22 -24.65
CA ALA A 1173 41.32 1.97 -23.99
C ALA A 1173 42.38 1.19 -24.79
N ARG A 1174 42.23 1.09 -26.12
CA ARG A 1174 43.23 0.45 -27.00
C ARG A 1174 44.60 1.12 -26.92
N ALA A 1175 44.65 2.44 -27.07
CA ALA A 1175 45.91 3.20 -27.00
C ALA A 1175 46.60 3.05 -25.63
N LYS A 1176 45.81 3.05 -24.54
CA LYS A 1176 46.34 2.82 -23.19
C LYS A 1176 46.84 1.39 -22.99
N GLY A 1177 46.14 0.40 -23.54
CA GLY A 1177 46.54 -1.01 -23.51
C GLY A 1177 47.85 -1.28 -24.24
N GLU A 1178 48.01 -0.75 -25.46
CA GLU A 1178 49.25 -0.85 -26.24
C GLU A 1178 50.45 -0.28 -25.48
N LYS A 1179 50.26 0.87 -24.79
CA LYS A 1179 51.30 1.47 -23.97
C LYS A 1179 51.67 0.60 -22.76
N ILE A 1180 50.68 0.04 -22.05
CA ILE A 1180 50.90 -0.85 -20.90
C ILE A 1180 51.67 -2.10 -21.34
N LEU A 1181 51.28 -2.70 -22.48
CA LEU A 1181 51.96 -3.87 -23.03
C LEU A 1181 53.41 -3.56 -23.44
N ALA A 1182 53.63 -2.43 -24.12
CA ALA A 1182 54.98 -1.99 -24.52
C ALA A 1182 55.88 -1.66 -23.31
N ASP A 1183 55.32 -1.18 -22.20
CA ASP A 1183 56.07 -0.91 -20.97
C ASP A 1183 56.37 -2.21 -20.18
N LEU A 1184 55.46 -3.20 -20.22
CA LEU A 1184 55.69 -4.54 -19.67
C LEU A 1184 56.78 -5.29 -20.45
N GLU A 1185 56.78 -5.20 -21.79
CA GLU A 1185 57.83 -5.77 -22.65
C GLU A 1185 59.21 -5.12 -22.46
N LYS A 1186 59.26 -3.86 -22.00
CA LYS A 1186 60.52 -3.19 -21.63
C LYS A 1186 60.99 -3.52 -20.20
N ALA A 1187 60.10 -4.01 -19.34
CA ALA A 1187 60.38 -4.35 -17.95
C ALA A 1187 60.71 -5.84 -17.75
N SER A 1188 60.27 -6.70 -18.69
CA SER A 1188 60.71 -8.10 -18.87
C SER A 1188 62.02 -8.19 -19.65
#